data_AF-A0A803VZD3-F1
#
_entry.id   AF-A0A803VZD3-F1
#
_cell.length_a   1.000
_cell.length_b   1.000
_cell.length_c   1.000
_cell.angle_alpha   90.00
_cell.angle_beta   90.00
_cell.angle_gamma   90.00
#
_symmetry.space_group_name_H-M   'P 1'
#
loop_
_entity.id
_entity.type
_entity.pdbx_description
1 polymer ?
#
loop_
_entity_poly.entity_id
_entity_poly.type
_entity_poly.pdbx_seq_one_letter_code
_entity_poly.pdbx_strand_id
1 'polypeptide(L)'
;MAAPCYLGWDFSTQQLKVIAIDEQLRVIYEDNVHFDKDLPEFKTQGGVYIHSDRLTVTSPVLMWVKALDMILEKMKSSGFNFSQIRALSGAGQQHGSVYWKKGSSQILKNASPELPLHQSLKDCFSVSDSPIWMDSSTASQCRELEKAVGGAQHLARVTGSRAYERFTGNQIAKIYSQNPEVYKQTERISLVSSFAASLFLGTYAPIDYSDGSGMNLLQIWEKAWSKSCLDACAPGLEERLGCPVPSHSVLGPISPYYSQRYGFSPDCKVVAFTGDNPASLAGMRLQEGDIAISLGTSDTLFLWIQEPTPALEGHILCNPVDSQTYMALLCFKNGSLMRERIRDDCASGSWDEFSKALSSTVAGNSGNLGFYFDVMEITPEAVGIHRFNRDNQKVSRFPKEVEIRALIEGQFMAKRIHAEKLGYKVLPRTRILATGGASHNKKILQVLSDVFNAPVFTIDTANSACLGSAYRAIHGLVAERNVSLADVVKLAPEPRLAVTPTPGAEEHLISQTGVWSLRCGIHLTSVDISVCCHMGSFSNHRRAPRGRGVSGCCSSYLLADVYNSSGLMNTGVLEDGILLKKQSKPCRVTEGLGPEMDLLLRLSLCPDPCPLSLHGSEWSIPLEQGKEPVKKLGNAG
;
A
#
# COMPACT_ATOMS: atom_id res chain seq x y z
N MET A 1 13.56 -37.34 20.58
CA MET A 1 13.05 -35.96 20.80
C MET A 1 11.95 -35.73 19.79
N ALA A 2 10.85 -35.08 20.17
CA ALA A 2 9.80 -34.78 19.22
C ALA A 2 10.25 -33.67 18.26
N ALA A 3 9.81 -33.72 17.01
CA ALA A 3 10.26 -32.77 15.97
C ALA A 3 9.86 -31.34 16.35
N PRO A 4 10.77 -30.35 16.21
CA PRO A 4 10.46 -28.98 16.54
C PRO A 4 9.50 -28.35 15.53
N CYS A 5 8.78 -27.33 15.97
CA CYS A 5 7.86 -26.57 15.12
C CYS A 5 7.95 -25.05 15.38
N TYR A 6 7.35 -24.28 14.48
CA TYR A 6 7.37 -22.82 14.47
C TYR A 6 5.98 -22.27 14.24
N LEU A 7 5.58 -21.27 15.03
CA LEU A 7 4.25 -20.67 14.92
C LEU A 7 4.28 -19.35 14.14
N GLY A 8 3.31 -19.19 13.27
CA GLY A 8 3.01 -17.96 12.56
C GLY A 8 1.59 -17.47 12.89
N TRP A 9 1.51 -16.31 13.53
CA TRP A 9 0.24 -15.69 13.93
C TRP A 9 -0.19 -14.62 12.92
N ASP A 10 -1.50 -14.38 12.81
CA ASP A 10 -2.06 -13.27 12.03
C ASP A 10 -3.26 -12.65 12.76
N PHE A 11 -3.03 -11.49 13.38
CA PHE A 11 -4.03 -10.65 14.02
C PHE A 11 -4.69 -9.75 12.96
N SER A 12 -5.58 -10.34 12.17
CA SER A 12 -6.28 -9.69 11.06
C SER A 12 -7.52 -8.92 11.54
N THR A 13 -8.22 -8.26 10.61
CA THR A 13 -9.40 -7.43 10.93
C THR A 13 -10.61 -8.26 11.40
N GLN A 14 -10.85 -9.43 10.80
CA GLN A 14 -12.06 -10.23 11.03
C GLN A 14 -11.83 -11.46 11.92
N GLN A 15 -10.57 -11.84 12.11
CA GLN A 15 -10.19 -13.08 12.78
C GLN A 15 -8.75 -13.05 13.25
N LEU A 16 -8.46 -13.89 14.25
CA LEU A 16 -7.11 -14.27 14.63
C LEU A 16 -6.82 -15.66 14.05
N LYS A 17 -5.69 -15.83 13.35
CA LYS A 17 -5.26 -17.11 12.78
C LYS A 17 -3.92 -17.55 13.33
N VAL A 18 -3.67 -18.86 13.31
CA VAL A 18 -2.38 -19.46 13.63
C VAL A 18 -2.07 -20.59 12.66
N ILE A 19 -0.81 -20.68 12.23
CA ILE A 19 -0.23 -21.82 11.54
C ILE A 19 0.96 -22.34 12.33
N ALA A 20 1.10 -23.66 12.41
CA ALA A 20 2.35 -24.31 12.82
C ALA A 20 3.01 -24.99 11.61
N ILE A 21 4.31 -24.79 11.45
CA ILE A 21 5.14 -25.51 10.47
C ILE A 21 6.22 -26.34 11.15
N ASP A 22 6.58 -27.46 10.53
CA ASP A 22 7.74 -28.27 10.93
C ASP A 22 9.06 -27.79 10.30
N GLU A 23 10.17 -28.45 10.61
CA GLU A 23 11.50 -28.16 10.02
C GLU A 23 11.58 -28.38 8.51
N GLN A 24 10.63 -29.13 7.94
CA GLN A 24 10.50 -29.35 6.50
C GLN A 24 9.58 -28.30 5.86
N LEU A 25 9.18 -27.27 6.62
CA LEU A 25 8.32 -26.16 6.20
C LEU A 25 6.92 -26.61 5.78
N ARG A 26 6.46 -27.77 6.25
CA ARG A 26 5.11 -28.27 6.01
C ARG A 26 4.18 -27.71 7.09
N VAL A 27 3.00 -27.27 6.66
CA VAL A 27 1.93 -26.90 7.60
C VAL A 27 1.44 -28.17 8.29
N ILE A 28 1.60 -28.22 9.62
CA ILE A 28 1.20 -29.35 10.47
C ILE A 28 -0.02 -29.04 11.35
N TYR A 29 -0.37 -27.75 11.47
CA TYR A 29 -1.55 -27.29 12.20
C TYR A 29 -2.00 -25.94 11.65
N GLU A 30 -3.31 -25.73 11.58
CA GLU A 30 -3.93 -24.45 11.27
C GLU A 30 -5.23 -24.32 12.07
N ASP A 31 -5.47 -23.14 12.64
CA ASP A 31 -6.73 -22.83 13.30
C ASP A 31 -7.00 -21.31 13.28
N ASN A 32 -8.22 -20.92 13.61
CA ASN A 32 -8.66 -19.53 13.66
C ASN A 32 -9.74 -19.27 14.72
N VAL A 33 -9.94 -18.00 15.05
CA VAL A 33 -11.08 -17.48 15.81
C VAL A 33 -11.67 -16.32 15.04
N HIS A 34 -12.92 -16.45 14.60
CA HIS A 34 -13.66 -15.43 13.87
C HIS A 34 -14.36 -14.49 14.85
N PHE A 35 -14.09 -13.19 14.79
CA PHE A 35 -14.53 -12.26 15.83
C PHE A 35 -16.05 -12.17 15.96
N ASP A 36 -16.79 -11.93 14.87
CA ASP A 36 -18.25 -11.77 14.96
C ASP A 36 -18.97 -13.05 15.39
N LYS A 37 -18.42 -14.21 15.00
CA LYS A 37 -19.02 -15.52 15.23
C LYS A 37 -18.71 -16.06 16.62
N ASP A 38 -17.44 -15.98 17.01
CA ASP A 38 -16.92 -16.66 18.19
C ASP A 38 -16.84 -15.70 19.41
N LEU A 39 -16.91 -14.38 19.18
CA LEU A 39 -16.92 -13.32 20.19
C LEU A 39 -18.11 -12.36 20.02
N PRO A 40 -19.36 -12.85 19.84
CA PRO A 40 -20.52 -12.03 19.49
C PRO A 40 -20.90 -11.01 20.56
N GLU A 41 -20.44 -11.17 21.81
CA GLU A 41 -20.65 -10.20 22.90
C GLU A 41 -20.03 -8.84 22.62
N PHE A 42 -19.00 -8.76 21.77
CA PHE A 42 -18.45 -7.49 21.30
C PHE A 42 -19.31 -6.85 20.21
N LYS A 43 -20.28 -7.54 19.61
CA LYS A 43 -21.23 -6.97 18.64
C LYS A 43 -20.57 -6.26 17.45
N THR A 44 -19.42 -6.75 17.01
CA THR A 44 -18.76 -6.26 15.81
C THR A 44 -19.47 -6.72 14.54
N GLN A 45 -19.20 -6.04 13.43
CA GLN A 45 -19.55 -6.50 12.08
C GLN A 45 -18.30 -6.41 11.22
N GLY A 46 -17.86 -7.54 10.67
CA GLY A 46 -16.53 -7.66 10.07
C GLY A 46 -15.39 -7.44 11.08
N GLY A 47 -15.60 -7.72 12.37
CA GLY A 47 -14.60 -7.48 13.42
C GLY A 47 -14.40 -6.03 13.82
N VAL A 48 -15.26 -5.12 13.35
CA VAL A 48 -15.11 -3.67 13.56
C VAL A 48 -16.41 -3.01 14.05
N TYR A 49 -16.24 -1.80 14.58
CA TYR A 49 -17.29 -0.80 14.73
C TYR A 49 -17.11 0.29 13.69
N ILE A 50 -18.11 0.48 12.84
CA ILE A 50 -18.23 1.65 11.98
C ILE A 50 -19.10 2.66 12.74
N HIS A 51 -18.50 3.79 13.10
CA HIS A 51 -19.18 4.81 13.91
C HIS A 51 -20.21 5.60 13.08
N SER A 52 -20.97 6.47 13.75
CA SER A 52 -22.07 7.22 13.14
C SER A 52 -21.62 8.19 12.04
N ASP A 53 -20.37 8.69 12.10
CA ASP A 53 -19.77 9.56 11.09
C ASP A 53 -19.38 8.82 9.79
N ARG A 54 -19.44 7.48 9.78
CA ARG A 54 -19.05 6.59 8.67
C ARG A 54 -17.57 6.72 8.23
N LEU A 55 -16.74 7.40 9.03
CA LEU A 55 -15.32 7.61 8.79
C LEU A 55 -14.47 6.98 9.88
N THR A 56 -14.91 7.09 11.14
CA THR A 56 -14.23 6.49 12.28
C THR A 56 -14.52 4.99 12.30
N VAL A 57 -13.46 4.17 12.29
CA VAL A 57 -13.56 2.71 12.31
C VAL A 57 -12.59 2.14 13.33
N THR A 58 -13.13 1.38 14.30
CA THR A 58 -12.35 0.88 15.43
C THR A 58 -12.62 -0.60 15.70
N SER A 59 -11.73 -1.27 16.45
CA SER A 59 -11.96 -2.60 17.00
C SER A 59 -11.64 -2.62 18.51
N PRO A 60 -12.40 -3.34 19.35
CA PRO A 60 -12.10 -3.43 20.77
C PRO A 60 -10.80 -4.18 21.03
N VAL A 61 -9.86 -3.59 21.78
CA VAL A 61 -8.56 -4.22 22.06
C VAL A 61 -8.72 -5.54 22.82
N LEU A 62 -9.65 -5.58 23.79
CA LEU A 62 -9.92 -6.78 24.57
C LEU A 62 -10.51 -7.92 23.75
N MET A 63 -11.12 -7.65 22.59
CA MET A 63 -11.57 -8.69 21.68
C MET A 63 -10.36 -9.46 21.12
N TRP A 64 -9.29 -8.77 20.74
CA TRP A 64 -8.06 -9.41 20.27
C TRP A 64 -7.37 -10.22 21.37
N VAL A 65 -7.33 -9.70 22.61
CA VAL A 65 -6.79 -10.45 23.76
C VAL A 65 -7.61 -11.72 24.02
N LYS A 66 -8.94 -11.62 24.02
CA LYS A 66 -9.82 -12.76 24.25
C LYS A 66 -9.77 -13.78 23.11
N ALA A 67 -9.62 -13.34 21.86
CA ALA A 67 -9.40 -14.21 20.72
C ALA A 67 -8.12 -15.04 20.88
N LEU A 68 -7.04 -14.43 21.40
CA LEU A 68 -5.78 -15.13 21.70
C LEU A 68 -5.96 -16.19 22.78
N ASP A 69 -6.66 -15.87 23.87
CA ASP A 69 -7.00 -16.87 24.89
C ASP A 69 -7.78 -18.04 24.27
N MET A 70 -8.81 -17.74 23.47
CA MET A 70 -9.65 -18.77 22.84
C MET A 70 -8.87 -19.70 21.90
N ILE A 71 -8.04 -19.15 21.01
CA ILE A 71 -7.31 -19.98 20.06
C ILE A 71 -6.23 -20.84 20.74
N LEU A 72 -5.58 -20.34 21.80
CA LEU A 72 -4.63 -21.13 22.59
C LEU A 72 -5.32 -22.26 23.35
N GLU A 73 -6.51 -22.02 23.91
CA GLU A 73 -7.32 -23.08 24.54
C GLU A 73 -7.84 -24.10 23.52
N LYS A 74 -8.21 -23.66 22.29
CA LYS A 74 -8.55 -24.57 21.19
C LYS A 74 -7.37 -25.47 20.82
N MET A 75 -6.18 -24.90 20.65
CA MET A 75 -4.94 -25.64 20.39
C MET A 75 -4.63 -26.65 21.51
N LYS A 76 -4.76 -26.24 22.78
CA LYS A 76 -4.56 -27.15 23.92
C LYS A 76 -5.58 -28.29 23.91
N SER A 77 -6.84 -27.97 23.67
CA SER A 77 -7.94 -28.95 23.65
C SER A 77 -7.85 -29.93 22.47
N SER A 78 -7.26 -29.52 21.35
CA SER A 78 -6.98 -30.41 20.20
C SER A 78 -5.75 -31.31 20.41
N GLY A 79 -5.04 -31.16 21.54
CA GLY A 79 -3.85 -31.96 21.85
C GLY A 79 -2.57 -31.44 21.19
N PHE A 80 -2.54 -30.17 20.76
CA PHE A 80 -1.34 -29.57 20.20
C PHE A 80 -0.18 -29.56 21.20
N ASN A 81 0.99 -30.04 20.80
CA ASN A 81 2.15 -30.15 21.70
C ASN A 81 3.02 -28.88 21.68
N PHE A 82 2.72 -27.95 22.58
CA PHE A 82 3.45 -26.67 22.70
C PHE A 82 4.93 -26.81 23.07
N SER A 83 5.36 -27.94 23.66
CA SER A 83 6.76 -28.15 24.07
C SER A 83 7.73 -28.22 22.88
N GLN A 84 7.22 -28.46 21.67
CA GLN A 84 7.99 -28.53 20.43
C GLN A 84 8.29 -27.16 19.81
N ILE A 85 7.61 -26.10 20.25
CA ILE A 85 7.72 -24.78 19.62
C ILE A 85 9.10 -24.19 19.93
N ARG A 86 9.88 -23.90 18.89
CA ARG A 86 11.21 -23.28 19.02
C ARG A 86 11.18 -21.76 18.87
N ALA A 87 10.32 -21.27 18.00
CA ALA A 87 10.09 -19.84 17.86
C ALA A 87 8.68 -19.55 17.34
N LEU A 88 8.24 -18.33 17.60
CA LEU A 88 7.03 -17.77 17.01
C LEU A 88 7.29 -16.35 16.52
N SER A 89 6.55 -15.97 15.49
CA SER A 89 6.39 -14.58 15.05
C SER A 89 4.96 -14.38 14.57
N GLY A 90 4.61 -13.16 14.17
CA GLY A 90 3.27 -12.88 13.72
C GLY A 90 3.13 -11.62 12.90
N ALA A 91 1.95 -11.54 12.29
CA ALA A 91 1.44 -10.42 11.56
C ALA A 91 0.37 -9.71 12.40
N GLY A 92 0.29 -8.40 12.29
CA GLY A 92 -0.88 -7.63 12.69
C GLY A 92 -1.42 -6.84 11.51
N GLN A 93 -2.75 -6.63 11.46
CA GLN A 93 -3.33 -5.68 10.51
C GLN A 93 -2.61 -4.33 10.65
N GLN A 94 -2.11 -3.79 9.54
CA GLN A 94 -1.25 -2.61 9.58
C GLN A 94 -1.97 -1.38 10.14
N HIS A 95 -1.16 -0.41 10.56
CA HIS A 95 -1.55 0.94 10.98
C HIS A 95 -2.34 1.04 12.29
N GLY A 96 -3.13 0.03 12.65
CA GLY A 96 -3.92 0.04 13.87
C GLY A 96 -3.05 0.16 15.12
N SER A 97 -3.52 0.94 16.10
CA SER A 97 -2.75 1.28 17.30
C SER A 97 -3.43 0.92 18.60
N VAL A 98 -2.66 0.43 19.56
CA VAL A 98 -3.07 0.12 20.94
C VAL A 98 -2.41 1.08 21.90
N TYR A 99 -3.19 1.62 22.83
CA TYR A 99 -2.76 2.62 23.81
C TYR A 99 -2.79 2.00 25.20
N TRP A 100 -1.61 1.65 25.72
CA TRP A 100 -1.46 1.02 27.01
C TRP A 100 -1.50 2.07 28.12
N LYS A 101 -2.35 1.83 29.12
CA LYS A 101 -2.49 2.68 30.28
C LYS A 101 -1.28 2.58 31.20
N LYS A 102 -0.97 3.65 31.94
CA LYS A 102 0.05 3.65 33.00
C LYS A 102 -0.11 2.45 33.96
N GLY A 103 0.98 1.75 34.22
CA GLY A 103 1.06 0.57 35.07
C GLY A 103 0.83 -0.78 34.35
N SER A 104 0.41 -0.76 33.08
CA SER A 104 0.08 -1.99 32.34
C SER A 104 1.30 -2.88 32.10
N SER A 105 2.51 -2.31 32.01
CA SER A 105 3.76 -3.08 31.90
C SER A 105 3.94 -4.07 33.05
N GLN A 106 3.61 -3.66 34.29
CA GLN A 106 3.72 -4.54 35.46
C GLN A 106 2.63 -5.61 35.49
N ILE A 107 1.42 -5.29 35.04
CA ILE A 107 0.33 -6.28 34.95
C ILE A 107 0.67 -7.35 33.91
N LEU A 108 1.17 -6.94 32.74
CA LEU A 108 1.57 -7.84 31.67
C LEU A 108 2.74 -8.75 32.09
N LYS A 109 3.74 -8.19 32.80
CA LYS A 109 4.89 -8.94 33.31
C LYS A 109 4.53 -9.97 34.37
N ASN A 110 3.55 -9.66 35.21
CA ASN A 110 3.13 -10.50 36.33
C ASN A 110 1.81 -11.24 36.05
N ALA A 111 1.45 -11.44 34.78
CA ALA A 111 0.24 -12.16 34.40
C ALA A 111 0.26 -13.59 34.98
N SER A 112 -0.79 -13.93 35.74
CA SER A 112 -0.90 -15.22 36.43
C SER A 112 -1.37 -16.30 35.45
N PRO A 113 -0.69 -17.46 35.35
CA PRO A 113 -1.04 -18.53 34.42
C PRO A 113 -2.39 -19.19 34.72
N GLU A 114 -2.95 -18.97 35.91
CA GLU A 114 -4.27 -19.47 36.33
C GLU A 114 -5.40 -18.74 35.60
N LEU A 115 -5.20 -17.48 35.20
CA LEU A 115 -6.21 -16.64 34.56
C LEU A 115 -5.98 -16.46 33.05
N PRO A 116 -7.04 -16.36 32.25
CA PRO A 116 -6.94 -15.88 30.86
C PRO A 116 -6.44 -14.44 30.80
N LEU A 117 -5.68 -14.09 29.75
CA LEU A 117 -5.09 -12.75 29.59
C LEU A 117 -6.16 -11.65 29.55
N HIS A 118 -7.31 -11.89 28.91
CA HIS A 118 -8.36 -10.86 28.83
C HIS A 118 -8.90 -10.45 30.20
N GLN A 119 -8.82 -11.33 31.20
CA GLN A 119 -9.21 -10.99 32.57
C GLN A 119 -8.14 -10.16 33.27
N SER A 120 -6.86 -10.52 33.10
CA SER A 120 -5.74 -9.77 33.66
C SER A 120 -5.58 -8.38 33.03
N LEU A 121 -5.85 -8.26 31.73
CA LEU A 121 -5.59 -7.04 30.95
C LEU A 121 -6.80 -6.12 30.77
N LYS A 122 -7.95 -6.42 31.40
CA LYS A 122 -9.21 -5.66 31.22
C LYS A 122 -9.09 -4.14 31.45
N ASP A 123 -8.21 -3.73 32.36
CA ASP A 123 -8.00 -2.32 32.74
C ASP A 123 -6.66 -1.74 32.23
N CYS A 124 -5.99 -2.43 31.31
CA CYS A 124 -4.64 -2.08 30.82
C CYS A 124 -4.64 -1.12 29.61
N PHE A 125 -5.79 -0.70 29.11
CA PHE A 125 -5.87 0.12 27.90
C PHE A 125 -6.49 1.48 28.23
N SER A 126 -5.83 2.56 27.80
CA SER A 126 -6.35 3.93 27.95
C SER A 126 -7.36 4.27 26.85
N VAL A 127 -7.29 3.56 25.71
CA VAL A 127 -8.26 3.56 24.63
C VAL A 127 -8.82 2.15 24.49
N SER A 128 -10.14 1.98 24.69
CA SER A 128 -10.81 0.68 24.57
C SER A 128 -10.93 0.21 23.12
N ASP A 129 -11.24 1.15 22.24
CA ASP A 129 -11.54 0.90 20.82
C ASP A 129 -10.40 1.46 19.98
N SER A 130 -9.53 0.57 19.53
CA SER A 130 -8.36 0.91 18.72
C SER A 130 -8.77 1.35 17.33
N PRO A 131 -8.27 2.49 16.80
CA PRO A 131 -8.41 2.78 15.38
C PRO A 131 -7.69 1.71 14.56
N ILE A 132 -8.24 1.37 13.41
CA ILE A 132 -7.70 0.34 12.50
C ILE A 132 -7.47 0.91 11.10
N TRP A 133 -6.91 0.10 10.18
CA TRP A 133 -6.56 0.52 8.83
C TRP A 133 -7.72 1.08 7.99
N MET A 134 -8.97 0.74 8.35
CA MET A 134 -10.18 1.21 7.67
C MET A 134 -10.58 2.63 8.06
N ASP A 135 -10.00 3.20 9.13
CA ASP A 135 -10.35 4.54 9.60
C ASP A 135 -9.88 5.62 8.61
N SER A 136 -10.81 6.50 8.22
CA SER A 136 -10.57 7.59 7.28
C SER A 136 -10.95 8.96 7.86
N SER A 137 -10.86 9.11 9.19
CA SER A 137 -11.41 10.25 9.93
C SER A 137 -10.40 11.36 10.29
N THR A 138 -9.14 11.23 9.86
CA THR A 138 -8.02 12.09 10.29
C THR A 138 -7.49 13.01 9.19
N ALA A 139 -8.32 13.36 8.22
CA ALA A 139 -7.92 14.22 7.10
C ALA A 139 -7.37 15.59 7.55
N SER A 140 -7.85 16.13 8.69
CA SER A 140 -7.29 17.34 9.31
C SER A 140 -5.84 17.13 9.77
N GLN A 141 -5.59 16.05 10.53
CA GLN A 141 -4.27 15.72 11.07
C GLN A 141 -3.28 15.42 9.94
N CYS A 142 -3.73 14.79 8.85
CA CYS A 142 -2.90 14.56 7.68
C CYS A 142 -2.39 15.88 7.08
N ARG A 143 -3.27 16.86 6.87
CA ARG A 143 -2.89 18.18 6.34
C ARG A 143 -1.97 18.94 7.31
N GLU A 144 -2.22 18.84 8.61
CA GLU A 144 -1.39 19.46 9.65
C GLU A 144 0.01 18.86 9.67
N LEU A 145 0.14 17.53 9.61
CA LEU A 145 1.42 16.83 9.55
C LEU A 145 2.18 17.20 8.28
N GLU A 146 1.54 17.12 7.10
CA GLU A 146 2.16 17.51 5.84
C GLU A 146 2.64 18.95 5.89
N LYS A 147 1.83 19.89 6.39
CA LYS A 147 2.23 21.29 6.54
C LYS A 147 3.42 21.46 7.49
N ALA A 148 3.41 20.77 8.64
CA ALA A 148 4.45 20.89 9.67
C ALA A 148 5.82 20.41 9.19
N VAL A 149 5.87 19.40 8.31
CA VAL A 149 7.13 18.83 7.83
C VAL A 149 7.57 19.36 6.45
N GLY A 150 6.89 20.37 5.90
CA GLY A 150 7.30 20.99 4.62
C GLY A 150 6.67 20.37 3.36
N GLY A 151 5.50 19.74 3.50
CA GLY A 151 4.62 19.29 2.42
C GLY A 151 4.57 17.77 2.24
N ALA A 152 3.54 17.31 1.53
CA ALA A 152 3.27 15.89 1.25
C ALA A 152 4.47 15.14 0.66
N GLN A 153 5.15 15.74 -0.33
CA GLN A 153 6.31 15.12 -0.97
C GLN A 153 7.54 15.06 -0.04
N HIS A 154 7.69 16.02 0.87
CA HIS A 154 8.76 15.94 1.88
C HIS A 154 8.47 14.82 2.88
N LEU A 155 7.24 14.71 3.37
CA LEU A 155 6.82 13.60 4.23
C LEU A 155 7.03 12.24 3.55
N ALA A 156 6.70 12.13 2.26
CA ALA A 156 6.96 10.93 1.47
C ALA A 156 8.45 10.60 1.38
N ARG A 157 9.32 11.57 1.11
CA ARG A 157 10.77 11.35 1.09
C ARG A 157 11.31 10.87 2.43
N VAL A 158 10.75 11.35 3.54
CA VAL A 158 11.19 10.98 4.90
C VAL A 158 10.66 9.59 5.30
N THR A 159 9.38 9.34 5.06
CA THR A 159 8.64 8.22 5.67
C THR A 159 8.21 7.13 4.69
N GLY A 160 8.47 7.32 3.39
CA GLY A 160 8.01 6.43 2.33
C GLY A 160 6.56 6.62 1.89
N SER A 161 5.82 7.57 2.48
CA SER A 161 4.43 7.90 2.11
C SER A 161 4.10 9.35 2.43
N ARG A 162 3.21 9.97 1.65
CA ARG A 162 2.50 11.17 2.11
C ARG A 162 1.59 10.84 3.30
N ALA A 163 0.88 11.83 3.86
CA ALA A 163 -0.01 11.54 4.98
C ALA A 163 -1.26 10.82 4.47
N TYR A 164 -1.62 9.72 5.14
CA TYR A 164 -2.84 8.97 4.90
C TYR A 164 -3.62 8.81 6.20
N GLU A 165 -4.94 8.85 6.14
CA GLU A 165 -5.78 8.94 7.33
C GLU A 165 -5.58 7.76 8.29
N ARG A 166 -5.45 6.56 7.74
CA ARG A 166 -5.23 5.36 8.53
C ARG A 166 -3.85 5.30 9.19
N PHE A 167 -2.85 6.04 8.69
CA PHE A 167 -1.47 5.94 9.19
C PHE A 167 -1.38 6.43 10.63
N THR A 168 -0.63 5.70 11.44
CA THR A 168 -0.75 5.72 12.89
C THR A 168 -0.44 7.08 13.52
N GLY A 169 0.51 7.85 12.97
CA GLY A 169 0.82 9.20 13.44
C GLY A 169 -0.40 10.11 13.44
N ASN A 170 -1.23 10.04 12.40
CA ASN A 170 -2.44 10.86 12.26
C ASN A 170 -3.53 10.42 13.26
N GLN A 171 -3.65 9.12 13.52
CA GLN A 171 -4.57 8.57 14.52
C GLN A 171 -4.15 8.93 15.95
N ILE A 172 -2.85 8.90 16.25
CA ILE A 172 -2.30 9.37 17.52
C ILE A 172 -2.57 10.86 17.71
N ALA A 173 -2.35 11.68 16.67
CA ALA A 173 -2.63 13.11 16.70
C ALA A 173 -4.13 13.40 16.95
N LYS A 174 -5.03 12.63 16.32
CA LYS A 174 -6.49 12.72 16.58
C LYS A 174 -6.81 12.42 18.05
N ILE A 175 -6.31 11.31 18.59
CA ILE A 175 -6.56 10.94 20.00
C ILE A 175 -6.00 11.98 20.96
N TYR A 176 -4.79 12.49 20.71
CA TYR A 176 -4.19 13.55 21.52
C TYR A 176 -5.03 14.85 21.48
N SER A 177 -5.45 15.27 20.29
CA SER A 177 -6.21 16.51 20.10
C SER A 177 -7.63 16.44 20.70
N GLN A 178 -8.30 15.30 20.57
CA GLN A 178 -9.67 15.12 21.05
C GLN A 178 -9.73 14.75 22.54
N ASN A 179 -8.82 13.89 23.01
CA ASN A 179 -8.82 13.32 24.35
C ASN A 179 -7.41 13.37 24.99
N PRO A 180 -6.89 14.57 25.30
CA PRO A 180 -5.52 14.72 25.81
C PRO A 180 -5.27 14.01 27.14
N GLU A 181 -6.29 13.88 28.00
CA GLU A 181 -6.16 13.14 29.27
C GLU A 181 -5.94 11.63 29.03
N VAL A 182 -6.62 11.04 28.04
CA VAL A 182 -6.38 9.64 27.65
C VAL A 182 -4.94 9.45 27.20
N TYR A 183 -4.42 10.34 26.35
CA TYR A 183 -3.03 10.31 25.91
C TYR A 183 -2.03 10.49 27.07
N LYS A 184 -2.35 11.35 28.05
CA LYS A 184 -1.55 11.55 29.25
C LYS A 184 -1.52 10.30 30.15
N GLN A 185 -2.60 9.51 30.16
CA GLN A 185 -2.65 8.22 30.86
C GLN A 185 -2.01 7.08 30.08
N THR A 186 -1.62 7.29 28.82
CA THR A 186 -0.91 6.30 27.99
C THR A 186 0.59 6.31 28.30
N GLU A 187 1.13 5.15 28.69
CA GLU A 187 2.58 4.95 28.88
C GLU A 187 3.27 4.34 27.65
N ARG A 188 2.54 3.58 26.83
CA ARG A 188 3.08 2.89 25.64
C ARG A 188 2.05 2.91 24.52
N ILE A 189 2.51 3.10 23.28
CA ILE A 189 1.71 2.94 22.07
C ILE A 189 2.34 1.82 21.25
N SER A 190 1.51 0.90 20.75
CA SER A 190 1.92 -0.24 19.95
C SER A 190 1.14 -0.27 18.65
N LEU A 191 1.74 -0.79 17.58
CA LEU A 191 0.95 -1.29 16.44
C LEU A 191 0.28 -2.60 16.83
N VAL A 192 -0.73 -3.07 16.10
CA VAL A 192 -1.36 -4.39 16.36
C VAL A 192 -0.32 -5.51 16.37
N SER A 193 0.67 -5.43 15.48
CA SER A 193 1.81 -6.35 15.40
C SER A 193 2.63 -6.38 16.70
N SER A 194 3.16 -5.22 17.13
CA SER A 194 3.98 -5.13 18.35
C SER A 194 3.14 -5.33 19.62
N PHE A 195 1.85 -5.02 19.60
CA PHE A 195 0.90 -5.35 20.66
C PHE A 195 0.80 -6.87 20.84
N ALA A 196 0.55 -7.60 19.75
CA ALA A 196 0.47 -9.06 19.78
C ALA A 196 1.80 -9.69 20.24
N ALA A 197 2.94 -9.21 19.74
CA ALA A 197 4.26 -9.65 20.23
C ALA A 197 4.42 -9.40 21.74
N SER A 198 3.91 -8.28 22.25
CA SER A 198 3.97 -7.94 23.68
C SER A 198 3.20 -8.95 24.53
N LEU A 199 2.05 -9.43 24.04
CA LEU A 199 1.27 -10.46 24.73
C LEU A 199 2.09 -11.73 24.90
N PHE A 200 2.82 -12.19 23.87
CA PHE A 200 3.65 -13.39 23.94
C PHE A 200 4.90 -13.21 24.82
N LEU A 201 5.50 -12.01 24.80
CA LEU A 201 6.68 -11.70 25.60
C LEU A 201 6.37 -11.51 27.09
N GLY A 202 5.15 -11.10 27.44
CA GLY A 202 4.84 -10.63 28.80
C GLY A 202 5.52 -9.29 29.13
N THR A 203 5.93 -8.52 28.12
CA THR A 203 6.47 -7.17 28.25
C THR A 203 6.29 -6.44 26.92
N TYR A 204 6.56 -5.13 26.87
CA TYR A 204 6.38 -4.36 25.64
C TYR A 204 7.40 -4.73 24.58
N ALA A 205 6.91 -5.22 23.44
CA ALA A 205 7.71 -5.40 22.25
C ALA A 205 8.02 -4.06 21.59
N PRO A 206 9.22 -3.89 20.98
CA PRO A 206 9.48 -2.82 20.04
C PRO A 206 8.65 -2.99 18.76
N ILE A 207 8.47 -1.88 18.04
CA ILE A 207 7.90 -1.86 16.69
C ILE A 207 9.00 -2.23 15.70
N ASP A 208 8.72 -3.07 14.70
CA ASP A 208 9.72 -3.39 13.68
C ASP A 208 9.82 -2.29 12.61
N TYR A 209 10.92 -2.27 11.86
CA TYR A 209 11.11 -1.27 10.80
C TYR A 209 10.04 -1.32 9.72
N SER A 210 9.58 -2.52 9.35
CA SER A 210 8.64 -2.67 8.24
C SER A 210 7.26 -2.11 8.58
N ASP A 211 6.64 -2.56 9.67
CA ASP A 211 5.32 -2.05 10.07
C ASP A 211 5.41 -0.61 10.62
N GLY A 212 6.54 -0.27 11.26
CA GLY A 212 6.85 1.11 11.68
C GLY A 212 6.90 2.11 10.51
N SER A 213 7.16 1.64 9.29
CA SER A 213 7.10 2.48 8.08
C SER A 213 5.65 2.90 7.75
N GLY A 214 4.64 2.15 8.20
CA GLY A 214 3.21 2.42 8.00
C GLY A 214 2.62 3.49 8.93
N MET A 215 3.45 4.37 9.51
CA MET A 215 3.05 5.28 10.58
C MET A 215 3.13 6.78 10.21
N ASN A 216 3.81 7.16 9.12
CA ASN A 216 4.27 8.53 8.85
C ASN A 216 5.18 9.10 9.96
N LEU A 217 5.87 8.24 10.71
CA LEU A 217 6.75 8.62 11.81
C LEU A 217 8.19 8.10 11.66
N LEU A 218 8.38 6.92 11.06
CA LEU A 218 9.71 6.34 10.86
C LEU A 218 10.43 7.01 9.69
N GLN A 219 11.68 7.39 9.90
CA GLN A 219 12.61 7.75 8.85
C GLN A 219 13.15 6.47 8.22
N ILE A 220 12.71 6.16 6.99
CA ILE A 220 12.95 4.84 6.40
C ILE A 220 14.40 4.63 5.94
N TRP A 221 15.23 5.67 5.88
CA TRP A 221 16.64 5.55 5.49
C TRP A 221 17.51 5.26 6.72
N GLU A 222 17.32 6.05 7.78
CA GLU A 222 18.07 5.99 9.03
C GLU A 222 17.54 4.93 10.00
N LYS A 223 16.35 4.39 9.73
CA LYS A 223 15.65 3.39 10.58
C LYS A 223 15.41 3.90 12.01
N ALA A 224 15.19 5.20 12.15
CA ALA A 224 14.93 5.88 13.41
C ALA A 224 13.67 6.74 13.29
N TRP A 225 13.08 7.17 14.40
CA TRP A 225 11.92 8.05 14.35
C TRP A 225 12.31 9.45 13.86
N SER A 226 11.51 10.00 12.94
CA SER A 226 11.65 11.39 12.50
C SER A 226 11.16 12.33 13.61
N LYS A 227 12.07 13.10 14.19
CA LYS A 227 11.76 14.02 15.28
C LYS A 227 10.69 15.05 14.88
N SER A 228 10.77 15.59 13.66
CA SER A 228 9.79 16.54 13.14
C SER A 228 8.40 15.92 12.97
N CYS A 229 8.32 14.67 12.52
CA CYS A 229 7.05 13.94 12.42
C CYS A 229 6.44 13.66 13.80
N LEU A 230 7.27 13.23 14.77
CA LEU A 230 6.83 12.97 16.14
C LEU A 230 6.27 14.24 16.80
N ASP A 231 7.03 15.33 16.73
CA ASP A 231 6.66 16.62 17.37
C ASP A 231 5.40 17.23 16.73
N ALA A 232 5.16 16.96 15.44
CA ALA A 232 3.94 17.38 14.74
C ALA A 232 2.69 16.55 15.15
N CYS A 233 2.86 15.32 15.63
CA CYS A 233 1.73 14.45 15.99
C CYS A 233 1.32 14.56 17.46
N ALA A 234 2.25 14.39 18.40
CA ALA A 234 1.94 14.44 19.83
C ALA A 234 3.20 14.62 20.72
N PRO A 235 3.07 15.27 21.88
CA PRO A 235 4.21 15.51 22.78
C PRO A 235 4.71 14.20 23.42
N GLY A 236 6.04 14.06 23.55
CA GLY A 236 6.67 12.90 24.19
C GLY A 236 6.33 11.56 23.53
N LEU A 237 6.06 11.58 22.22
CA LEU A 237 5.62 10.39 21.49
C LEU A 237 6.73 9.33 21.38
N GLU A 238 7.98 9.75 21.23
CA GLU A 238 9.14 8.86 21.11
C GLU A 238 9.25 7.86 22.29
N GLU A 239 9.11 8.34 23.52
CA GLU A 239 9.16 7.50 24.73
C GLU A 239 8.05 6.44 24.72
N ARG A 240 6.86 6.81 24.24
CA ARG A 240 5.71 5.90 24.15
C ARG A 240 5.86 4.85 23.05
N LEU A 241 6.63 5.13 22.00
CA LEU A 241 6.92 4.18 20.91
C LEU A 241 8.15 3.30 21.22
N GLY A 242 9.12 3.81 21.97
CA GLY A 242 10.44 3.20 22.17
C GLY A 242 11.22 3.04 20.86
N CYS A 243 12.40 2.44 20.91
CA CYS A 243 13.23 2.29 19.71
C CYS A 243 12.67 1.22 18.77
N PRO A 244 12.62 1.47 17.44
CA PRO A 244 12.24 0.46 16.48
C PRO A 244 13.40 -0.52 16.23
N VAL A 245 13.10 -1.73 15.74
CA VAL A 245 14.10 -2.80 15.55
C VAL A 245 14.02 -3.47 14.17
N PRO A 246 15.09 -4.15 13.71
CA PRO A 246 15.01 -5.00 12.52
C PRO A 246 13.92 -6.06 12.64
N SER A 247 13.21 -6.32 11.55
CA SER A 247 12.09 -7.27 11.52
C SER A 247 12.48 -8.72 11.86
N HIS A 248 13.76 -9.11 11.70
CA HIS A 248 14.23 -10.45 12.06
C HIS A 248 14.73 -10.55 13.52
N SER A 249 14.57 -9.49 14.34
CA SER A 249 15.10 -9.47 15.72
C SER A 249 14.41 -10.49 16.61
N VAL A 250 15.21 -11.27 17.34
CA VAL A 250 14.73 -12.08 18.48
C VAL A 250 14.53 -11.14 19.67
N LEU A 251 13.29 -10.94 20.09
CA LEU A 251 12.93 -9.99 21.15
C LEU A 251 13.19 -10.54 22.55
N GLY A 252 13.13 -11.87 22.70
CA GLY A 252 13.31 -12.54 23.98
C GLY A 252 12.69 -13.93 24.00
N PRO A 253 12.81 -14.64 25.14
CA PRO A 253 12.04 -15.85 25.38
C PRO A 253 10.55 -15.52 25.53
N ILE A 254 9.70 -16.51 25.29
CA ILE A 254 8.27 -16.44 25.59
C ILE A 254 8.04 -16.23 27.09
N SER A 255 6.96 -15.53 27.46
CA SER A 255 6.61 -15.32 28.87
C SER A 255 6.42 -16.64 29.63
N PRO A 256 6.86 -16.72 30.90
CA PRO A 256 6.57 -17.86 31.77
C PRO A 256 5.09 -18.21 31.85
N TYR A 257 4.19 -17.23 31.66
CA TYR A 257 2.73 -17.44 31.54
C TYR A 257 2.40 -18.60 30.60
N TYR A 258 2.98 -18.63 29.40
CA TYR A 258 2.67 -19.63 28.38
C TYR A 258 3.29 -20.99 28.68
N SER A 259 4.50 -20.99 29.26
CA SER A 259 5.14 -22.24 29.69
C SER A 259 4.34 -22.95 30.79
N GLN A 260 3.80 -22.20 31.75
CA GLN A 260 3.05 -22.74 32.89
C GLN A 260 1.61 -23.10 32.51
N ARG A 261 0.93 -22.28 31.68
CA ARG A 261 -0.48 -22.49 31.32
C ARG A 261 -0.69 -23.49 30.19
N TYR A 262 0.17 -23.45 29.16
CA TYR A 262 0.00 -24.22 27.92
C TYR A 262 1.13 -25.23 27.66
N GLY A 263 2.24 -25.17 28.40
CA GLY A 263 3.37 -26.09 28.22
C GLY A 263 4.31 -25.72 27.08
N PHE A 264 4.42 -24.43 26.73
CA PHE A 264 5.46 -23.96 25.81
C PHE A 264 6.86 -24.27 26.39
N SER A 265 7.81 -24.56 25.50
CA SER A 265 9.22 -24.59 25.88
C SER A 265 9.66 -23.21 26.43
N PRO A 266 10.31 -23.13 27.60
CA PRO A 266 10.89 -21.87 28.09
C PRO A 266 11.94 -21.27 27.14
N ASP A 267 12.53 -22.09 26.26
CA ASP A 267 13.50 -21.66 25.26
C ASP A 267 12.85 -21.09 23.99
N CYS A 268 11.51 -21.18 23.86
CA CYS A 268 10.78 -20.66 22.71
C CYS A 268 11.05 -19.16 22.55
N LYS A 269 11.54 -18.77 21.37
CA LYS A 269 11.87 -17.36 21.06
C LYS A 269 10.69 -16.64 20.43
N VAL A 270 10.50 -15.39 20.82
CA VAL A 270 9.58 -14.47 20.14
C VAL A 270 10.40 -13.61 19.18
N VAL A 271 10.21 -13.81 17.89
CA VAL A 271 10.78 -12.96 16.83
C VAL A 271 9.82 -11.82 16.57
N ALA A 272 10.35 -10.61 16.36
CA ALA A 272 9.56 -9.39 16.15
C ALA A 272 8.39 -9.61 15.20
N PHE A 273 7.20 -9.16 15.58
CA PHE A 273 6.04 -9.21 14.70
C PHE A 273 6.15 -8.07 13.68
N THR A 274 5.43 -8.18 12.57
CA THR A 274 5.42 -7.18 11.49
C THR A 274 4.00 -6.99 10.95
N GLY A 275 3.82 -6.14 9.94
CA GLY A 275 2.54 -5.95 9.28
C GLY A 275 2.10 -7.17 8.46
N ASP A 276 0.81 -7.34 8.22
CA ASP A 276 0.26 -8.44 7.39
C ASP A 276 0.77 -8.44 5.94
N ASN A 277 0.92 -7.27 5.31
CA ASN A 277 1.50 -7.13 3.97
C ASN A 277 3.00 -7.48 3.96
N PRO A 278 3.84 -6.92 4.85
CA PRO A 278 5.21 -7.39 5.07
C PRO A 278 5.33 -8.90 5.31
N ALA A 279 4.48 -9.46 6.18
CA ALA A 279 4.48 -10.90 6.43
C ALA A 279 4.09 -11.71 5.18
N SER A 280 3.12 -11.22 4.40
CA SER A 280 2.73 -11.84 3.14
C SER A 280 3.85 -11.81 2.10
N LEU A 281 4.65 -10.74 2.02
CA LEU A 281 5.85 -10.69 1.19
C LEU A 281 6.82 -11.82 1.56
N ALA A 282 7.05 -12.05 2.85
CA ALA A 282 7.87 -13.15 3.34
C ALA A 282 7.25 -14.52 3.02
N GLY A 283 5.93 -14.67 3.19
CA GLY A 283 5.21 -15.92 2.90
C GLY A 283 5.19 -16.28 1.41
N MET A 284 5.14 -15.27 0.54
CA MET A 284 5.26 -15.40 -0.91
C MET A 284 6.72 -15.54 -1.38
N ARG A 285 7.69 -15.40 -0.47
CA ARG A 285 9.12 -15.59 -0.73
C ARG A 285 9.62 -14.70 -1.87
N LEU A 286 9.17 -13.45 -1.88
CA LEU A 286 9.65 -12.46 -2.85
C LEU A 286 11.13 -12.20 -2.64
N GLN A 287 11.85 -12.07 -3.74
CA GLN A 287 13.26 -11.75 -3.81
C GLN A 287 13.48 -10.48 -4.64
N GLU A 288 14.74 -10.10 -4.81
CA GLU A 288 15.10 -8.91 -5.57
C GLU A 288 14.56 -8.94 -7.01
N GLY A 289 13.74 -7.94 -7.34
CA GLY A 289 13.09 -7.80 -8.64
C GLY A 289 11.75 -8.52 -8.75
N ASP A 290 11.33 -9.31 -7.75
CA ASP A 290 10.02 -9.97 -7.78
C ASP A 290 8.88 -8.99 -7.50
N ILE A 291 7.70 -9.36 -8.01
CA ILE A 291 6.42 -8.69 -7.77
C ILE A 291 5.43 -9.73 -7.25
N ALA A 292 4.58 -9.37 -6.29
CA ALA A 292 3.30 -10.07 -6.09
C ALA A 292 2.11 -9.19 -6.44
N ILE A 293 1.06 -9.80 -6.99
CA ILE A 293 -0.20 -9.14 -7.33
C ILE A 293 -1.35 -9.93 -6.73
N SER A 294 -2.05 -9.32 -5.79
CA SER A 294 -3.32 -9.83 -5.30
C SER A 294 -4.45 -9.23 -6.13
N LEU A 295 -5.17 -10.07 -6.89
CA LEU A 295 -6.26 -9.67 -7.78
C LEU A 295 -7.62 -9.94 -7.13
N GLY A 296 -8.13 -8.95 -6.38
CA GLY A 296 -9.37 -9.03 -5.61
C GLY A 296 -10.34 -7.90 -5.92
N THR A 297 -11.25 -7.60 -4.98
CA THR A 297 -12.16 -6.44 -5.07
C THR A 297 -11.39 -5.15 -5.34
N SER A 298 -10.29 -4.97 -4.59
CA SER A 298 -9.19 -4.08 -4.92
C SER A 298 -8.00 -4.94 -5.35
N ASP A 299 -7.21 -4.48 -6.31
CA ASP A 299 -5.93 -5.11 -6.62
C ASP A 299 -4.84 -4.49 -5.74
N THR A 300 -3.92 -5.30 -5.23
CA THR A 300 -2.76 -4.84 -4.44
C THR A 300 -1.47 -5.37 -5.05
N LEU A 301 -0.52 -4.46 -5.27
CA LEU A 301 0.81 -4.77 -5.78
C LEU A 301 1.83 -4.73 -4.65
N PHE A 302 2.67 -5.75 -4.58
CA PHE A 302 3.82 -5.84 -3.67
C PHE A 302 5.08 -5.83 -4.52
N LEU A 303 5.99 -4.91 -4.24
CA LEU A 303 7.23 -4.74 -4.98
C LEU A 303 8.41 -4.98 -4.06
N TRP A 304 9.41 -5.73 -4.51
CA TRP A 304 10.75 -5.65 -3.93
C TRP A 304 11.51 -4.51 -4.60
N ILE A 305 12.04 -3.55 -3.81
CA ILE A 305 12.75 -2.39 -4.33
C ILE A 305 14.05 -2.18 -3.57
N GLN A 306 15.16 -2.06 -4.30
CA GLN A 306 16.46 -1.74 -3.73
C GLN A 306 16.66 -0.23 -3.56
N GLU A 307 16.31 0.54 -4.60
CA GLU A 307 16.47 2.00 -4.65
C GLU A 307 15.11 2.67 -4.85
N PRO A 308 14.30 2.83 -3.78
CA PRO A 308 12.95 3.33 -3.93
C PRO A 308 12.93 4.85 -4.14
N THR A 309 11.93 5.32 -4.88
CA THR A 309 11.64 6.74 -5.10
C THR A 309 10.30 7.09 -4.47
N PRO A 310 10.25 7.63 -3.24
CA PRO A 310 8.99 8.00 -2.62
C PRO A 310 8.21 9.05 -3.40
N ALA A 311 6.91 8.79 -3.58
CA ALA A 311 5.98 9.61 -4.34
C ALA A 311 4.75 9.97 -3.50
N LEU A 312 3.85 10.76 -4.10
CA LEU A 312 2.54 11.08 -3.50
C LEU A 312 1.55 9.90 -3.55
N GLU A 313 1.90 8.84 -4.26
CA GLU A 313 1.12 7.61 -4.40
C GLU A 313 1.96 6.42 -3.96
N GLY A 314 1.30 5.38 -3.44
CA GLY A 314 1.95 4.18 -2.95
C GLY A 314 2.65 4.36 -1.60
N HIS A 315 3.14 3.25 -1.08
CA HIS A 315 3.76 3.19 0.24
C HIS A 315 5.07 2.41 0.15
N ILE A 316 6.20 3.06 0.44
CA ILE A 316 7.49 2.39 0.60
C ILE A 316 7.70 2.08 2.07
N LEU A 317 7.97 0.82 2.36
CA LEU A 317 8.23 0.30 3.69
C LEU A 317 9.64 -0.30 3.73
N CYS A 318 10.27 -0.32 4.89
CA CYS A 318 11.46 -1.13 5.08
C CYS A 318 11.14 -2.62 4.82
N ASN A 319 12.01 -3.35 4.14
CA ASN A 319 11.74 -4.74 3.80
C ASN A 319 11.86 -5.64 5.06
N PRO A 320 10.85 -6.49 5.34
CA PRO A 320 10.80 -7.31 6.55
C PRO A 320 11.77 -8.50 6.55
N VAL A 321 12.36 -8.85 5.40
CA VAL A 321 13.24 -10.00 5.24
C VAL A 321 14.69 -9.61 4.94
N ASP A 322 14.91 -8.34 4.57
CA ASP A 322 16.21 -7.73 4.38
C ASP A 322 16.14 -6.24 4.76
N SER A 323 16.69 -5.87 5.91
CA SER A 323 16.56 -4.51 6.44
C SER A 323 17.33 -3.44 5.65
N GLN A 324 18.17 -3.84 4.69
CA GLN A 324 18.89 -2.92 3.81
C GLN A 324 18.10 -2.55 2.56
N THR A 325 17.04 -3.30 2.25
CA THR A 325 16.19 -3.04 1.08
C THR A 325 14.79 -2.61 1.52
N TYR A 326 13.92 -2.40 0.53
CA TYR A 326 12.58 -1.87 0.72
C TYR A 326 11.55 -2.73 0.02
N MET A 327 10.32 -2.61 0.49
CA MET A 327 9.16 -3.08 -0.24
C MET A 327 8.26 -1.90 -0.56
N ALA A 328 7.43 -2.01 -1.60
CA ALA A 328 6.38 -1.05 -1.83
C ALA A 328 5.02 -1.69 -2.04
N LEU A 329 3.98 -0.95 -1.63
CA LEU A 329 2.58 -1.30 -1.81
C LEU A 329 1.91 -0.26 -2.70
N LEU A 330 1.20 -0.74 -3.73
CA LEU A 330 0.29 0.07 -4.55
C LEU A 330 -1.11 -0.56 -4.52
N CYS A 331 -2.11 0.26 -4.25
CA CYS A 331 -3.50 -0.18 -4.12
C CYS A 331 -4.33 0.40 -5.26
N PHE A 332 -5.08 -0.48 -5.94
CA PHE A 332 -5.97 -0.12 -7.05
C PHE A 332 -7.39 -0.53 -6.66
N LYS A 333 -8.27 0.45 -6.48
CA LYS A 333 -9.66 0.26 -6.03
C LYS A 333 -10.52 -0.42 -7.07
N ASN A 334 -10.31 -0.12 -8.36
CA ASN A 334 -11.11 -0.70 -9.45
C ASN A 334 -10.53 -2.07 -9.91
N GLY A 335 -10.66 -3.09 -9.05
CA GLY A 335 -10.19 -4.45 -9.30
C GLY A 335 -11.24 -5.37 -9.95
N SER A 336 -11.71 -6.37 -9.21
CA SER A 336 -12.58 -7.45 -9.73
C SER A 336 -13.93 -6.97 -10.19
N LEU A 337 -14.57 -6.04 -9.48
CA LEU A 337 -15.90 -5.53 -9.83
C LEU A 337 -15.90 -4.88 -11.22
N MET A 338 -14.81 -4.20 -11.57
CA MET A 338 -14.63 -3.66 -12.92
C MET A 338 -14.51 -4.76 -13.98
N ARG A 339 -13.72 -5.81 -13.69
CA ARG A 339 -13.57 -6.97 -14.58
C ARG A 339 -14.88 -7.74 -14.76
N GLU A 340 -15.64 -7.91 -13.68
CA GLU A 340 -16.95 -8.55 -13.68
C GLU A 340 -17.97 -7.76 -14.49
N ARG A 341 -18.02 -6.43 -14.31
CA ARG A 341 -18.92 -5.58 -15.11
C ARG A 341 -18.60 -5.65 -16.61
N ILE A 342 -17.33 -5.50 -16.99
CA ILE A 342 -16.94 -5.59 -18.41
C ILE A 342 -17.16 -7.00 -18.96
N ARG A 343 -16.98 -8.06 -18.15
CA ARG A 343 -17.38 -9.42 -18.52
C ARG A 343 -18.89 -9.52 -18.76
N ASP A 344 -19.72 -8.94 -17.91
CA ASP A 344 -21.18 -8.98 -18.06
C ASP A 344 -21.62 -8.25 -19.33
N ASP A 345 -21.06 -7.07 -19.58
CA ASP A 345 -21.42 -6.23 -20.73
C ASP A 345 -20.86 -6.76 -22.06
N CYS A 346 -19.62 -7.26 -22.07
CA CYS A 346 -18.89 -7.58 -23.30
C CYS A 346 -18.76 -9.09 -23.55
N ALA A 347 -18.86 -9.94 -22.53
CA ALA A 347 -18.65 -11.39 -22.63
C ALA A 347 -19.87 -12.19 -22.12
N SER A 348 -21.06 -11.60 -22.09
CA SER A 348 -22.32 -12.26 -21.70
C SER A 348 -22.25 -12.91 -20.31
N GLY A 349 -21.46 -12.32 -19.40
CA GLY A 349 -21.23 -12.84 -18.05
C GLY A 349 -20.32 -14.07 -17.97
N SER A 350 -19.69 -14.49 -19.06
CA SER A 350 -18.84 -15.69 -19.11
C SER A 350 -17.34 -15.34 -19.09
N TRP A 351 -16.62 -15.91 -18.12
CA TRP A 351 -15.15 -15.83 -18.09
C TRP A 351 -14.49 -16.61 -19.23
N ASP A 352 -15.17 -17.61 -19.80
CA ASP A 352 -14.66 -18.36 -20.96
C ASP A 352 -14.72 -17.49 -22.22
N GLU A 353 -15.83 -16.77 -22.45
CA GLU A 353 -15.94 -15.81 -23.56
C GLU A 353 -14.97 -14.63 -23.38
N PHE A 354 -14.80 -14.15 -22.13
CA PHE A 354 -13.78 -13.15 -21.81
C PHE A 354 -12.37 -13.63 -22.17
N SER A 355 -12.07 -14.91 -21.91
CA SER A 355 -10.79 -15.53 -22.24
C SER A 355 -10.60 -15.72 -23.75
N LYS A 356 -11.67 -16.02 -24.48
CA LYS A 356 -11.66 -16.08 -25.96
C LYS A 356 -11.38 -14.71 -26.56
N ALA A 357 -12.01 -13.65 -26.05
CA ALA A 357 -11.78 -12.26 -26.47
C ALA A 357 -10.30 -11.84 -26.31
N LEU A 358 -9.68 -12.20 -25.19
CA LEU A 358 -8.25 -11.97 -24.96
C LEU A 358 -7.36 -12.78 -25.92
N SER A 359 -7.82 -13.97 -26.35
CA SER A 359 -7.08 -14.82 -27.28
C SER A 359 -7.25 -14.39 -28.74
N SER A 360 -8.35 -13.72 -29.08
CA SER A 360 -8.64 -13.22 -30.44
C SER A 360 -8.12 -11.81 -30.71
N THR A 361 -7.50 -11.16 -29.71
CA THR A 361 -6.92 -9.82 -29.82
C THR A 361 -5.39 -9.87 -29.71
N VAL A 362 -4.71 -9.04 -30.48
CA VAL A 362 -3.24 -8.96 -30.49
C VAL A 362 -2.70 -8.16 -29.31
N ALA A 363 -1.43 -8.38 -28.96
CA ALA A 363 -0.71 -7.57 -27.99
C ALA A 363 -0.73 -6.07 -28.37
N GLY A 364 -0.96 -5.22 -27.38
CA GLY A 364 -1.15 -3.79 -27.57
C GLY A 364 -2.49 -3.41 -28.21
N ASN A 365 -3.46 -4.32 -28.31
CA ASN A 365 -4.83 -4.01 -28.74
C ASN A 365 -4.96 -3.17 -30.03
N SER A 366 -4.01 -3.31 -30.95
CA SER A 366 -3.89 -2.47 -32.16
C SER A 366 -3.89 -0.95 -31.91
N GLY A 367 -3.31 -0.52 -30.77
CA GLY A 367 -3.17 0.88 -30.35
C GLY A 367 -4.36 1.43 -29.57
N ASN A 368 -5.39 0.63 -29.26
CA ASN A 368 -6.55 1.10 -28.51
C ASN A 368 -6.32 1.01 -27.01
N LEU A 369 -6.44 2.13 -26.30
CA LEU A 369 -6.19 2.26 -24.87
C LEU A 369 -7.47 2.55 -24.10
N GLY A 370 -7.59 1.99 -22.89
CA GLY A 370 -8.71 2.22 -22.00
C GLY A 370 -8.29 2.42 -20.54
N PHE A 371 -9.03 3.28 -19.85
CA PHE A 371 -8.94 3.56 -18.42
C PHE A 371 -10.34 3.34 -17.83
N TYR A 372 -10.45 2.58 -16.75
CA TYR A 372 -11.72 2.06 -16.26
C TYR A 372 -11.85 2.27 -14.75
N PHE A 373 -12.39 3.42 -14.35
CA PHE A 373 -12.51 3.83 -12.96
C PHE A 373 -13.97 4.18 -12.63
N ASP A 374 -14.80 3.19 -12.32
CA ASP A 374 -16.22 3.43 -11.98
C ASP A 374 -16.38 4.18 -10.66
N VAL A 375 -15.46 3.91 -9.74
CA VAL A 375 -15.30 4.65 -8.50
C VAL A 375 -13.99 5.41 -8.54
N MET A 376 -13.88 6.46 -7.71
CA MET A 376 -12.63 7.19 -7.52
C MET A 376 -11.48 6.21 -7.22
N GLU A 377 -10.49 6.20 -8.11
CA GLU A 377 -9.29 5.38 -8.01
C GLU A 377 -8.29 5.99 -7.00
N ILE A 378 -7.43 5.15 -6.43
CA ILE A 378 -6.36 5.54 -5.49
C ILE A 378 -5.05 5.79 -6.23
N THR A 379 -4.77 4.98 -7.27
CA THR A 379 -3.51 5.00 -8.01
C THR A 379 -3.82 4.96 -9.52
N PRO A 380 -3.95 6.12 -10.18
CA PRO A 380 -3.94 7.49 -9.64
C PRO A 380 -5.31 7.95 -9.12
N GLU A 381 -5.41 9.16 -8.59
CA GLU A 381 -6.69 9.81 -8.26
C GLU A 381 -7.47 10.18 -9.53
N ALA A 382 -8.27 9.25 -10.04
CA ALA A 382 -9.05 9.43 -11.26
C ALA A 382 -10.41 8.72 -11.20
N VAL A 383 -11.37 9.20 -12.00
CA VAL A 383 -12.70 8.60 -12.14
C VAL A 383 -13.18 8.64 -13.60
N GLY A 384 -14.08 7.74 -13.95
CA GLY A 384 -14.69 7.61 -15.26
C GLY A 384 -14.05 6.55 -16.15
N ILE A 385 -14.72 6.27 -17.27
CA ILE A 385 -14.20 5.39 -18.31
C ILE A 385 -13.70 6.25 -19.48
N HIS A 386 -12.43 6.09 -19.84
CA HIS A 386 -11.79 6.88 -20.89
C HIS A 386 -11.18 5.94 -21.93
N ARG A 387 -11.57 6.11 -23.20
CA ARG A 387 -11.16 5.25 -24.31
C ARG A 387 -10.48 6.07 -25.39
N PHE A 388 -9.37 5.56 -25.92
CA PHE A 388 -8.60 6.22 -26.98
C PHE A 388 -8.29 5.23 -28.09
N ASN A 389 -8.55 5.62 -29.34
CA ASN A 389 -8.15 4.82 -30.49
C ASN A 389 -6.64 4.94 -30.76
N ARG A 390 -6.14 4.23 -31.79
CA ARG A 390 -4.72 4.26 -32.21
C ARG A 390 -4.18 5.65 -32.56
N ASP A 391 -5.04 6.57 -32.99
CA ASP A 391 -4.67 7.95 -33.33
C ASP A 391 -4.74 8.87 -32.10
N ASN A 392 -4.89 8.28 -30.90
CA ASN A 392 -5.04 8.94 -29.61
C ASN A 392 -6.27 9.86 -29.50
N GLN A 393 -7.30 9.59 -30.29
CA GLN A 393 -8.57 10.33 -30.23
C GLN A 393 -9.51 9.65 -29.23
N LYS A 394 -10.18 10.46 -28.41
CA LYS A 394 -11.17 9.96 -27.45
C LYS A 394 -12.37 9.38 -28.21
N VAL A 395 -12.74 8.15 -27.89
CA VAL A 395 -13.90 7.47 -28.50
C VAL A 395 -14.92 7.08 -27.43
N SER A 396 -16.18 6.93 -27.83
CA SER A 396 -17.26 6.61 -26.88
C SER A 396 -17.36 5.12 -26.56
N ARG A 397 -16.92 4.24 -27.46
CA ARG A 397 -17.05 2.77 -27.35
C ARG A 397 -15.99 2.04 -28.15
N PHE A 398 -15.65 0.83 -27.73
CA PHE A 398 -14.92 -0.14 -28.55
C PHE A 398 -15.80 -1.33 -28.95
N PRO A 399 -15.39 -2.12 -29.96
CA PRO A 399 -15.86 -3.49 -30.11
C PRO A 399 -15.60 -4.29 -28.83
N LYS A 400 -16.45 -5.28 -28.53
CA LYS A 400 -16.41 -6.07 -27.27
C LYS A 400 -15.04 -6.65 -26.95
N GLU A 401 -14.36 -7.24 -27.94
CA GLU A 401 -13.07 -7.88 -27.70
C GLU A 401 -11.96 -6.86 -27.41
N VAL A 402 -12.02 -5.71 -28.09
CA VAL A 402 -11.11 -4.58 -27.90
C VAL A 402 -11.33 -3.94 -26.52
N GLU A 403 -12.59 -3.88 -26.06
CA GLU A 403 -12.97 -3.37 -24.74
C GLU A 403 -12.38 -4.26 -23.61
N ILE A 404 -12.53 -5.58 -23.74
CA ILE A 404 -11.98 -6.57 -22.81
C ILE A 404 -10.45 -6.47 -22.74
N ARG A 405 -9.79 -6.41 -23.90
CA ARG A 405 -8.34 -6.26 -23.98
C ARG A 405 -7.87 -4.93 -23.38
N ALA A 406 -8.53 -3.82 -23.71
CA ALA A 406 -8.20 -2.49 -23.21
C ALA A 406 -8.29 -2.41 -21.68
N LEU A 407 -9.29 -3.06 -21.07
CA LEU A 407 -9.39 -3.15 -19.61
C LEU A 407 -8.17 -3.85 -19.00
N ILE A 408 -7.86 -5.06 -19.46
CA ILE A 408 -6.83 -5.89 -18.82
C ILE A 408 -5.42 -5.32 -19.06
N GLU A 409 -5.11 -4.89 -20.29
CA GLU A 409 -3.85 -4.20 -20.57
C GLU A 409 -3.75 -2.89 -19.80
N GLY A 410 -4.82 -2.08 -19.79
CA GLY A 410 -4.83 -0.82 -19.04
C GLY A 410 -4.56 -1.02 -17.55
N GLN A 411 -5.18 -2.03 -16.93
CA GLN A 411 -4.95 -2.38 -15.53
C GLN A 411 -3.51 -2.80 -15.24
N PHE A 412 -2.87 -3.60 -16.11
CA PHE A 412 -1.51 -4.07 -15.89
C PHE A 412 -0.45 -3.02 -16.29
N MET A 413 -0.68 -2.23 -17.34
CA MET A 413 0.18 -1.11 -17.71
C MET A 413 0.19 -0.05 -16.61
N ALA A 414 -0.97 0.25 -16.02
CA ALA A 414 -1.05 1.12 -14.85
C ALA A 414 -0.16 0.60 -13.71
N LYS A 415 -0.31 -0.69 -13.34
CA LYS A 415 0.50 -1.31 -12.29
C LYS A 415 2.00 -1.21 -12.60
N ARG A 416 2.43 -1.50 -13.84
CA ARG A 416 3.83 -1.39 -14.25
C ARG A 416 4.35 0.04 -14.14
N ILE A 417 3.63 1.00 -14.71
CA ILE A 417 4.04 2.42 -14.74
C ILE A 417 4.15 2.99 -13.32
N HIS A 418 3.16 2.70 -12.46
CA HIS A 418 3.20 3.18 -11.09
C HIS A 418 4.27 2.46 -10.25
N ALA A 419 4.57 1.19 -10.53
CA ALA A 419 5.72 0.51 -9.93
C ALA A 419 7.05 1.17 -10.33
N GLU A 420 7.27 1.41 -11.62
CA GLU A 420 8.47 2.05 -12.16
C GLU A 420 8.67 3.47 -11.59
N LYS A 421 7.58 4.23 -11.38
CA LYS A 421 7.63 5.54 -10.69
C LYS A 421 8.16 5.46 -9.25
N LEU A 422 7.98 4.33 -8.57
CA LEU A 422 8.53 4.09 -7.24
C LEU A 422 9.96 3.56 -7.25
N GLY A 423 10.61 3.49 -8.42
CA GLY A 423 11.98 2.99 -8.59
C GLY A 423 12.08 1.48 -8.86
N TYR A 424 10.96 0.79 -9.05
CA TYR A 424 10.97 -0.62 -9.45
C TYR A 424 11.52 -0.79 -10.87
N LYS A 425 12.27 -1.87 -11.10
CA LYS A 425 12.81 -2.25 -12.41
C LYS A 425 12.56 -3.73 -12.63
N VAL A 426 12.08 -4.09 -13.83
CA VAL A 426 12.03 -5.49 -14.27
C VAL A 426 13.46 -5.96 -14.50
N LEU A 427 13.85 -7.06 -13.86
CA LEU A 427 15.16 -7.69 -14.00
C LEU A 427 15.02 -8.99 -14.81
N PRO A 428 16.11 -9.52 -15.42
CA PRO A 428 16.06 -10.81 -16.13
C PRO A 428 15.58 -11.99 -15.27
N ARG A 429 15.74 -11.90 -13.94
CA ARG A 429 15.31 -12.91 -12.96
C ARG A 429 13.94 -12.64 -12.34
N THR A 430 13.26 -11.56 -12.73
CA THR A 430 11.97 -11.15 -12.13
C THR A 430 10.94 -12.27 -12.26
N ARG A 431 10.28 -12.58 -11.15
CA ARG A 431 9.09 -13.43 -11.10
C ARG A 431 7.90 -12.60 -10.67
N ILE A 432 6.74 -12.91 -11.24
CA ILE A 432 5.48 -12.30 -10.81
C ILE A 432 4.63 -13.37 -10.14
N LEU A 433 4.28 -13.17 -8.88
CA LEU A 433 3.39 -14.07 -8.15
C LEU A 433 1.98 -13.51 -8.17
N ALA A 434 1.07 -14.16 -8.89
CA ALA A 434 -0.33 -13.77 -8.96
C ALA A 434 -1.18 -14.61 -8.00
N THR A 435 -2.06 -13.95 -7.25
CA THR A 435 -3.07 -14.55 -6.38
C THR A 435 -4.42 -13.84 -6.54
N GLY A 436 -5.45 -14.34 -5.85
CA GLY A 436 -6.81 -13.82 -5.91
C GLY A 436 -7.64 -14.42 -7.06
N GLY A 437 -8.92 -14.04 -7.15
CA GLY A 437 -9.89 -14.69 -8.03
C GLY A 437 -9.45 -14.72 -9.49
N ALA A 438 -8.93 -13.60 -10.01
CA ALA A 438 -8.52 -13.50 -11.41
C ALA A 438 -7.24 -14.27 -11.74
N SER A 439 -6.46 -14.72 -10.74
CA SER A 439 -5.26 -15.53 -10.97
C SER A 439 -5.57 -16.94 -11.52
N HIS A 440 -6.83 -17.39 -11.45
CA HIS A 440 -7.27 -18.63 -12.07
C HIS A 440 -7.42 -18.53 -13.59
N ASN A 441 -7.52 -17.32 -14.13
CA ASN A 441 -7.68 -17.10 -15.57
C ASN A 441 -6.31 -16.92 -16.25
N LYS A 442 -5.82 -17.99 -16.92
CA LYS A 442 -4.53 -17.98 -17.62
C LYS A 442 -4.43 -16.92 -18.72
N LYS A 443 -5.54 -16.49 -19.33
CA LYS A 443 -5.51 -15.45 -20.38
C LYS A 443 -5.33 -14.06 -19.80
N ILE A 444 -5.90 -13.79 -18.62
CA ILE A 444 -5.59 -12.57 -17.85
C ILE A 444 -4.11 -12.60 -17.43
N LEU A 445 -3.63 -13.73 -16.89
CA LEU A 445 -2.22 -13.86 -16.50
C LEU A 445 -1.25 -13.72 -17.68
N GLN A 446 -1.63 -14.14 -18.89
CA GLN A 446 -0.80 -13.97 -20.08
C GLN A 446 -0.57 -12.48 -20.36
N VAL A 447 -1.61 -11.64 -20.29
CA VAL A 447 -1.45 -10.19 -20.48
C VAL A 447 -0.57 -9.58 -19.40
N LEU A 448 -0.69 -10.04 -18.15
CA LEU A 448 0.22 -9.62 -17.07
C LEU A 448 1.69 -9.96 -17.40
N SER A 449 1.93 -11.20 -17.84
CA SER A 449 3.26 -11.68 -18.22
C SER A 449 3.84 -10.88 -19.38
N ASP A 450 3.02 -10.61 -20.40
CA ASP A 450 3.40 -9.81 -21.57
C ASP A 450 3.73 -8.36 -21.18
N VAL A 451 2.89 -7.73 -20.34
CA VAL A 451 3.07 -6.31 -19.92
C VAL A 451 4.34 -6.11 -19.10
N PHE A 452 4.69 -7.03 -18.22
CA PHE A 452 5.90 -6.92 -17.42
C PHE A 452 7.11 -7.60 -18.04
N ASN A 453 6.94 -8.29 -19.18
CA ASN A 453 7.95 -9.13 -19.81
C ASN A 453 8.65 -10.09 -18.81
N ALA A 454 7.84 -10.72 -17.94
CA ALA A 454 8.34 -11.64 -16.91
C ALA A 454 7.40 -12.84 -16.70
N PRO A 455 7.92 -14.02 -16.31
CA PRO A 455 7.11 -15.19 -16.03
C PRO A 455 6.16 -14.97 -14.84
N VAL A 456 4.92 -15.44 -14.99
CA VAL A 456 3.90 -15.37 -13.95
C VAL A 456 3.70 -16.75 -13.32
N PHE A 457 3.79 -16.79 -12.01
CA PHE A 457 3.55 -17.94 -11.17
C PHE A 457 2.28 -17.73 -10.36
N THR A 458 1.58 -18.81 -10.04
CA THR A 458 0.49 -18.82 -9.07
C THR A 458 0.92 -19.56 -7.81
N ILE A 459 0.44 -19.06 -6.68
CA ILE A 459 0.68 -19.64 -5.36
C ILE A 459 -0.63 -19.57 -4.57
N ASP A 460 -0.90 -20.61 -3.78
CA ASP A 460 -2.00 -20.54 -2.83
C ASP A 460 -1.57 -19.68 -1.64
N THR A 461 -2.18 -18.51 -1.50
CA THR A 461 -1.81 -17.50 -0.50
C THR A 461 -2.90 -17.27 0.54
N ALA A 462 -3.90 -18.15 0.68
CA ALA A 462 -5.01 -17.93 1.61
C ALA A 462 -4.54 -17.56 3.03
N ASN A 463 -3.35 -18.05 3.42
CA ASN A 463 -2.70 -17.77 4.70
C ASN A 463 -1.26 -17.22 4.58
N SER A 464 -0.97 -16.40 3.56
CA SER A 464 0.40 -15.87 3.33
C SER A 464 1.00 -15.13 4.52
N ALA A 465 0.21 -14.34 5.25
CA ALA A 465 0.68 -13.61 6.43
C ALA A 465 1.08 -14.55 7.58
N CYS A 466 0.22 -15.52 7.93
CA CYS A 466 0.55 -16.57 8.91
C CYS A 466 1.79 -17.36 8.49
N LEU A 467 1.81 -17.86 7.25
CA LEU A 467 2.92 -18.69 6.77
C LEU A 467 4.24 -17.91 6.72
N GLY A 468 4.20 -16.67 6.25
CA GLY A 468 5.36 -15.78 6.24
C GLY A 468 5.86 -15.43 7.63
N SER A 469 4.97 -15.28 8.61
CA SER A 469 5.34 -15.13 10.02
C SER A 469 6.02 -16.40 10.57
N ALA A 470 5.55 -17.58 10.22
CA ALA A 470 6.20 -18.84 10.61
C ALA A 470 7.61 -18.95 9.99
N TYR A 471 7.78 -18.59 8.71
CA TYR A 471 9.09 -18.53 8.07
C TYR A 471 10.02 -17.51 8.73
N ARG A 472 9.50 -16.33 9.09
CA ARG A 472 10.26 -15.30 9.80
C ARG A 472 10.66 -15.74 11.21
N ALA A 473 9.83 -16.55 11.88
CA ALA A 473 10.20 -17.14 13.18
C ALA A 473 11.45 -18.02 13.05
N ILE A 474 11.58 -18.80 11.97
CA ILE A 474 12.79 -19.58 11.68
C ILE A 474 13.96 -18.65 11.33
N HIS A 475 13.73 -17.70 10.42
CA HIS A 475 14.77 -16.77 9.96
C HIS A 475 15.38 -15.98 11.11
N GLY A 476 14.59 -15.50 12.07
CA GLY A 476 15.12 -14.78 13.24
C GLY A 476 16.11 -15.59 14.07
N LEU A 477 16.00 -16.93 14.11
CA LEU A 477 16.95 -17.79 14.83
C LEU A 477 18.32 -17.93 14.15
N VAL A 478 18.41 -17.59 12.85
CA VAL A 478 19.62 -17.78 12.04
C VAL A 478 20.12 -16.48 11.39
N ALA A 479 19.37 -15.37 11.51
CA ALA A 479 19.67 -14.09 10.87
C ALA A 479 21.03 -13.52 11.28
N GLU A 480 21.45 -13.67 12.54
CA GLU A 480 22.77 -13.23 13.03
C GLU A 480 23.95 -13.95 12.33
N ARG A 481 23.69 -15.07 11.65
CA ARG A 481 24.66 -15.81 10.85
C ARG A 481 24.66 -15.38 9.38
N ASN A 482 23.98 -14.27 9.05
CA ASN A 482 23.79 -13.76 7.69
C ASN A 482 23.13 -14.75 6.72
N VAL A 483 22.26 -15.63 7.23
CA VAL A 483 21.46 -16.54 6.40
C VAL A 483 20.24 -15.79 5.88
N SER A 484 20.04 -15.77 4.56
CA SER A 484 18.89 -15.09 3.96
C SER A 484 17.59 -15.84 4.24
N LEU A 485 16.44 -15.13 4.20
CA LEU A 485 15.15 -15.82 4.25
C LEU A 485 15.04 -16.84 3.11
N ALA A 486 15.49 -16.50 1.90
CA ALA A 486 15.43 -17.39 0.73
C ALA A 486 16.11 -18.75 0.99
N ASP A 487 17.24 -18.75 1.68
CA ASP A 487 17.95 -19.99 2.09
C ASP A 487 17.18 -20.78 3.14
N VAL A 488 16.53 -20.09 4.09
CA VAL A 488 15.68 -20.70 5.12
C VAL A 488 14.48 -21.40 4.49
N VAL A 489 13.86 -20.78 3.49
CA VAL A 489 12.60 -21.24 2.89
C VAL A 489 12.78 -22.07 1.61
N LYS A 490 13.99 -22.56 1.35
CA LYS A 490 14.31 -23.33 0.14
C LYS A 490 13.56 -24.67 0.01
N LEU A 491 13.09 -25.21 1.14
CA LEU A 491 12.29 -26.44 1.17
C LEU A 491 10.79 -26.18 1.04
N ALA A 492 10.36 -24.92 1.07
CA ALA A 492 8.95 -24.57 0.95
C ALA A 492 8.45 -24.89 -0.47
N PRO A 493 7.16 -25.25 -0.63
CA PRO A 493 6.60 -25.53 -1.95
C PRO A 493 6.84 -24.40 -2.95
N GLU A 494 7.36 -24.74 -4.13
CA GLU A 494 7.59 -23.79 -5.21
C GLU A 494 6.26 -23.31 -5.80
N PRO A 495 6.14 -22.00 -6.13
CA PRO A 495 4.98 -21.50 -6.83
C PRO A 495 4.93 -22.13 -8.24
N ARG A 496 3.73 -22.32 -8.77
CA ARG A 496 3.54 -23.02 -10.05
C ARG A 496 3.61 -22.02 -11.19
N LEU A 497 4.49 -22.27 -12.17
CA LEU A 497 4.54 -21.46 -13.39
C LEU A 497 3.18 -21.56 -14.11
N ALA A 498 2.53 -20.41 -14.32
CA ALA A 498 1.23 -20.34 -14.98
C ALA A 498 1.38 -20.01 -16.47
N VAL A 499 2.20 -19.00 -16.78
CA VAL A 499 2.45 -18.48 -18.14
C VAL A 499 3.84 -17.82 -18.21
N THR A 500 4.36 -17.70 -19.42
CA THR A 500 5.60 -16.97 -19.75
C THR A 500 5.32 -15.90 -20.79
N PRO A 501 6.15 -14.85 -20.91
CA PRO A 501 5.93 -13.77 -21.87
C PRO A 501 5.86 -14.31 -23.30
N THR A 502 4.93 -13.77 -24.08
CA THR A 502 4.83 -14.09 -25.51
C THR A 502 5.98 -13.43 -26.26
N PRO A 503 6.75 -14.17 -27.10
CA PRO A 503 7.81 -13.57 -27.90
C PRO A 503 7.31 -12.37 -28.74
N GLY A 504 8.02 -11.25 -28.67
CA GLY A 504 7.68 -10.01 -29.39
C GLY A 504 6.57 -9.15 -28.75
N ALA A 505 5.93 -9.58 -27.66
CA ALA A 505 4.91 -8.76 -27.00
C ALA A 505 5.47 -7.45 -26.43
N GLU A 506 6.72 -7.46 -25.97
CA GLU A 506 7.41 -6.30 -25.42
C GLU A 506 7.52 -5.13 -26.41
N GLU A 507 7.83 -5.40 -27.69
CA GLU A 507 7.97 -4.36 -28.72
C GLU A 507 6.67 -3.56 -28.90
N HIS A 508 5.53 -4.24 -28.85
CA HIS A 508 4.22 -3.59 -28.96
C HIS A 508 3.83 -2.84 -27.69
N LEU A 509 4.20 -3.35 -26.51
CA LEU A 509 3.77 -2.82 -25.22
C LEU A 509 4.65 -1.64 -24.74
N ILE A 510 5.96 -1.61 -25.01
CA ILE A 510 6.84 -0.49 -24.64
C ILE A 510 6.36 0.83 -25.27
N SER A 511 5.99 0.79 -26.55
CA SER A 511 5.50 2.00 -27.24
C SER A 511 4.20 2.52 -26.61
N GLN A 512 3.36 1.61 -26.11
CA GLN A 512 2.07 1.94 -25.52
C GLN A 512 2.13 2.35 -24.06
N THR A 513 3.06 1.83 -23.25
CA THR A 513 3.23 2.28 -21.87
C THR A 513 3.61 3.77 -21.82
N GLY A 514 4.45 4.24 -22.76
CA GLY A 514 4.76 5.65 -22.91
C GLY A 514 3.54 6.52 -23.24
N VAL A 515 2.72 6.10 -24.21
CA VAL A 515 1.48 6.80 -24.59
C VAL A 515 0.44 6.79 -23.46
N TRP A 516 0.29 5.65 -22.78
CA TRP A 516 -0.59 5.50 -21.63
C TRP A 516 -0.20 6.46 -20.50
N SER A 517 1.10 6.53 -20.17
CA SER A 517 1.63 7.44 -19.15
C SER A 517 1.34 8.91 -19.46
N LEU A 518 1.57 9.35 -20.69
CA LEU A 518 1.25 10.71 -21.15
C LEU A 518 -0.25 11.02 -21.01
N ARG A 519 -1.13 10.09 -21.40
CA ARG A 519 -2.59 10.31 -21.33
C ARG A 519 -3.12 10.30 -19.91
N CYS A 520 -2.58 9.43 -19.06
CA CYS A 520 -2.87 9.45 -17.64
C CYS A 520 -2.55 10.84 -17.05
N GLY A 521 -1.35 11.38 -17.31
CA GLY A 521 -0.96 12.71 -16.86
C GLY A 521 -1.82 13.86 -17.40
N ILE A 522 -2.22 13.81 -18.67
CA ILE A 522 -3.10 14.83 -19.29
C ILE A 522 -4.51 14.79 -18.70
N HIS A 523 -5.08 13.60 -18.45
CA HIS A 523 -6.41 13.52 -17.83
C HIS A 523 -6.36 13.94 -16.36
N LEU A 524 -5.32 13.59 -15.60
CA LEU A 524 -5.14 14.03 -14.21
C LEU A 524 -5.03 15.56 -14.12
N THR A 525 -4.23 16.20 -14.98
CA THR A 525 -4.10 17.68 -15.00
C THR A 525 -5.40 18.38 -15.43
N SER A 526 -6.22 17.79 -16.30
CA SER A 526 -7.52 18.36 -16.68
C SER A 526 -8.59 18.25 -15.59
N VAL A 527 -8.50 17.24 -14.71
CA VAL A 527 -9.41 17.05 -13.57
C VAL A 527 -9.07 18.04 -12.46
N ASP A 528 -7.79 18.30 -12.19
CA ASP A 528 -7.34 19.33 -11.23
C ASP A 528 -7.86 20.74 -11.59
N ILE A 529 -7.91 21.07 -12.89
CA ILE A 529 -8.44 22.37 -13.34
C ILE A 529 -9.96 22.45 -13.13
N SER A 530 -10.70 21.36 -13.31
CA SER A 530 -12.16 21.38 -13.20
C SER A 530 -12.67 21.43 -11.76
N VAL A 531 -11.91 20.90 -10.79
CA VAL A 531 -12.27 20.95 -9.36
C VAL A 531 -12.02 22.34 -8.77
N CYS A 532 -11.03 23.10 -9.27
CA CYS A 532 -10.86 24.51 -8.90
C CYS A 532 -11.97 25.43 -9.44
N CYS A 533 -12.66 25.06 -10.52
CA CYS A 533 -13.70 25.89 -11.13
C CYS A 533 -15.11 25.72 -10.53
N HIS A 534 -15.34 24.79 -9.59
CA HIS A 534 -16.67 24.54 -8.99
C HIS A 534 -16.87 25.07 -7.55
N MET A 535 -15.91 25.80 -6.99
CA MET A 535 -16.12 26.63 -5.80
C MET A 535 -16.09 28.11 -6.16
N GLY A 536 -17.16 28.59 -6.80
CA GLY A 536 -17.20 29.97 -7.28
C GLY A 536 -18.59 30.46 -7.67
N SER A 537 -19.63 30.17 -6.89
CA SER A 537 -20.94 30.80 -7.09
C SER A 537 -21.77 30.80 -5.81
N PHE A 538 -21.64 31.86 -5.02
CA PHE A 538 -22.70 32.33 -4.11
C PHE A 538 -22.92 33.83 -4.30
N SER A 539 -24.19 34.18 -4.41
CA SER A 539 -24.75 35.44 -4.86
C SER A 539 -24.82 36.54 -3.79
N ASN A 540 -24.55 37.77 -4.25
CA ASN A 540 -24.85 39.11 -3.73
C ASN A 540 -25.87 39.28 -2.59
N HIS A 541 -25.48 40.07 -1.57
CA HIS A 541 -26.26 41.24 -1.09
C HIS A 541 -25.48 42.06 -0.04
N ARG A 542 -25.07 43.30 -0.38
CA ARG A 542 -25.44 44.59 0.30
C ARG A 542 -24.47 45.74 -0.03
N ARG A 543 -25.04 46.94 0.10
CA ARG A 543 -24.65 48.27 -0.38
C ARG A 543 -23.31 48.81 0.14
N ALA A 544 -22.66 49.62 -0.69
CA ALA A 544 -21.49 50.46 -0.44
C ALA A 544 -21.81 51.66 0.51
N PRO A 545 -20.82 52.48 0.99
CA PRO A 545 -20.06 53.38 0.10
C PRO A 545 -18.56 53.68 0.43
N ARG A 546 -17.83 53.97 -0.66
CA ARG A 546 -16.71 54.94 -0.86
C ARG A 546 -15.36 54.79 -0.15
N GLY A 547 -14.30 54.65 -0.96
CA GLY A 547 -12.94 55.11 -0.66
C GLY A 547 -11.86 54.61 -1.64
N ARG A 548 -11.30 55.52 -2.44
CA ARG A 548 -10.01 55.56 -3.18
C ARG A 548 -9.13 54.28 -3.06
N GLY A 549 -8.70 53.56 -4.10
CA GLY A 549 -8.15 53.97 -5.39
C GLY A 549 -6.64 53.69 -5.41
N VAL A 550 -6.20 52.51 -5.85
CA VAL A 550 -4.85 52.22 -6.42
C VAL A 550 -4.94 50.99 -7.33
N SER A 551 -4.38 51.13 -8.53
CA SER A 551 -4.24 50.14 -9.61
C SER A 551 -3.18 49.08 -9.32
N GLY A 552 -3.42 47.82 -9.74
CA GLY A 552 -2.39 46.78 -9.80
C GLY A 552 -2.86 45.57 -10.59
N CYS A 553 -2.18 45.28 -11.70
CA CYS A 553 -2.44 44.17 -12.63
C CYS A 553 -2.38 42.80 -11.95
N CYS A 554 -3.37 41.95 -12.22
CA CYS A 554 -3.23 40.50 -12.09
C CYS A 554 -2.45 39.96 -13.30
N SER A 555 -1.26 39.42 -13.07
CA SER A 555 -0.58 38.53 -14.02
C SER A 555 -0.54 37.14 -13.40
N SER A 556 -1.20 36.21 -14.09
CA SER A 556 -1.26 34.78 -13.81
C SER A 556 0.07 34.14 -14.18
N TYR A 557 0.80 33.62 -13.19
CA TYR A 557 1.97 32.79 -13.41
C TYR A 557 1.54 31.34 -13.66
N LEU A 558 1.64 30.89 -14.91
CA LEU A 558 1.84 29.48 -15.26
C LEU A 558 3.34 29.20 -15.17
N LEU A 559 3.77 28.37 -14.22
CA LEU A 559 5.11 27.79 -14.18
C LEU A 559 5.08 26.47 -14.95
N ALA A 560 5.73 26.48 -16.11
CA ALA A 560 6.18 25.28 -16.81
C ALA A 560 7.59 24.97 -16.32
N ASP A 561 7.76 23.85 -15.60
CA ASP A 561 9.08 23.32 -15.27
C ASP A 561 9.71 22.71 -16.51
N VAL A 562 10.73 23.39 -17.04
CA VAL A 562 11.67 22.86 -18.04
C VAL A 562 13.02 22.72 -17.35
N TYR A 563 13.51 21.48 -17.29
CA TYR A 563 14.90 21.16 -17.01
C TYR A 563 15.82 21.93 -17.95
N ASN A 564 16.76 22.72 -17.41
CA ASN A 564 18.11 22.71 -17.97
C ASN A 564 19.16 23.21 -16.97
N SER A 565 20.13 22.33 -16.75
CA SER A 565 21.39 22.57 -16.05
C SER A 565 22.43 23.11 -17.03
N SER A 566 22.96 24.31 -16.79
CA SER A 566 24.34 24.70 -17.15
C SER A 566 24.62 26.11 -16.64
N GLY A 567 25.67 26.25 -15.83
CA GLY A 567 26.06 27.51 -15.22
C GLY A 567 26.78 28.48 -16.16
N LEU A 568 26.94 29.71 -15.68
CA LEU A 568 28.02 30.63 -16.03
C LEU A 568 28.16 31.70 -14.94
N MET A 569 29.42 31.95 -14.58
CA MET A 569 29.90 32.92 -13.59
C MET A 569 29.66 34.38 -14.02
N ASN A 570 29.47 35.31 -13.08
CA ASN A 570 30.52 36.29 -12.70
C ASN A 570 30.09 37.32 -11.62
N THR A 571 31.07 37.62 -10.73
CA THR A 571 31.41 38.88 -9.99
C THR A 571 30.31 39.57 -9.17
N GLY A 572 30.42 39.90 -7.88
CA GLY A 572 31.46 40.34 -6.91
C GLY A 572 30.65 41.09 -5.81
N VAL A 573 30.96 41.20 -4.50
CA VAL A 573 32.15 41.68 -3.78
C VAL A 573 31.92 41.42 -2.25
N LEU A 574 32.98 40.97 -1.55
CA LEU A 574 33.47 41.11 -0.13
C LEU A 574 32.45 41.33 1.04
N GLU A 575 32.57 40.72 2.23
CA GLU A 575 33.71 40.76 3.20
C GLU A 575 33.79 39.53 4.15
N ASP A 576 35.02 39.28 4.65
CA ASP A 576 35.50 38.55 5.85
C ASP A 576 35.17 37.04 6.03
N GLY A 577 36.11 36.10 6.19
CA GLY A 577 37.54 36.14 6.53
C GLY A 577 37.80 35.15 7.68
N ILE A 578 38.35 33.96 7.40
CA ILE A 578 39.29 33.18 8.25
C ILE A 578 39.77 31.95 7.46
N LEU A 579 41.10 31.80 7.40
CA LEU A 579 41.86 30.77 6.71
C LEU A 579 41.68 29.37 7.33
N LEU A 580 41.82 28.30 6.53
CA LEU A 580 42.78 27.21 6.77
C LEU A 580 42.99 26.29 5.53
N LYS A 581 44.20 26.39 4.97
CA LYS A 581 45.07 25.41 4.26
C LYS A 581 44.48 24.35 3.30
N LYS A 582 44.84 24.53 2.02
CA LYS A 582 45.02 23.53 0.94
C LYS A 582 45.92 22.35 1.35
N GLN A 583 45.56 21.15 0.87
CA GLN A 583 46.48 20.30 0.11
C GLN A 583 45.73 19.63 -1.05
N SER A 584 46.22 19.86 -2.26
CA SER A 584 45.86 19.17 -3.49
C SER A 584 47.12 18.45 -4.02
N LYS A 585 46.95 17.32 -4.69
CA LYS A 585 47.70 17.00 -5.93
C LYS A 585 47.00 15.89 -6.75
N PRO A 586 47.23 15.83 -8.09
CA PRO A 586 46.32 15.26 -9.09
C PRO A 586 46.91 14.07 -9.86
N CYS A 587 46.11 13.40 -10.70
CA CYS A 587 46.51 12.71 -11.95
C CYS A 587 45.24 12.43 -12.79
N ARG A 588 45.04 13.11 -13.93
CA ARG A 588 45.52 12.84 -15.31
C ARG A 588 44.53 11.98 -16.12
N VAL A 589 43.82 12.70 -16.98
CA VAL A 589 43.01 12.25 -18.12
C VAL A 589 43.96 11.81 -19.25
N THR A 590 43.60 10.73 -19.93
CA THR A 590 44.12 10.39 -21.26
C THR A 590 42.94 10.27 -22.22
N GLU A 591 42.98 11.09 -23.27
CA GLU A 591 42.11 11.08 -24.45
C GLU A 591 42.42 9.88 -25.36
N GLY A 592 41.40 9.42 -26.09
CA GLY A 592 41.51 8.51 -27.23
C GLY A 592 40.26 8.62 -28.11
N LEU A 593 40.43 9.26 -29.27
CA LEU A 593 39.44 9.59 -30.31
C LEU A 593 38.97 8.36 -31.12
N GLY A 594 37.75 8.44 -31.69
CA GLY A 594 37.31 7.61 -32.84
C GLY A 594 35.78 7.55 -33.05
N PRO A 595 35.20 8.05 -34.17
CA PRO A 595 33.77 8.39 -34.30
C PRO A 595 32.95 7.41 -35.17
N GLU A 596 31.62 7.35 -34.98
CA GLU A 596 30.68 7.01 -36.06
C GLU A 596 29.21 7.43 -35.80
N MET A 597 28.71 8.27 -36.72
CA MET A 597 27.33 8.43 -37.24
C MET A 597 26.17 8.97 -36.37
N ASP A 598 26.04 10.30 -36.41
CA ASP A 598 24.79 11.05 -36.55
C ASP A 598 23.95 10.59 -37.76
N LEU A 599 22.64 10.38 -37.57
CA LEU A 599 21.65 10.60 -38.63
C LEU A 599 20.26 10.95 -38.05
N LEU A 600 19.66 11.98 -38.65
CA LEU A 600 18.24 12.38 -38.64
C LEU A 600 17.75 13.38 -37.58
N LEU A 601 18.19 14.63 -37.72
CA LEU A 601 17.35 15.80 -37.52
C LEU A 601 17.54 16.77 -38.70
N ARG A 602 16.63 16.74 -39.67
CA ARG A 602 16.47 17.81 -40.67
C ARG A 602 15.02 17.98 -41.11
N LEU A 603 14.51 19.17 -40.80
CA LEU A 603 13.66 20.05 -41.64
C LEU A 603 12.19 19.60 -41.81
N SER A 604 11.20 20.45 -41.56
CA SER A 604 11.03 21.73 -42.26
C SER A 604 10.20 22.76 -41.48
N LEU A 605 10.58 24.03 -41.61
CA LEU A 605 9.86 25.23 -41.20
C LEU A 605 9.19 25.92 -42.42
N CYS A 606 8.04 26.56 -42.16
CA CYS A 606 7.41 27.73 -42.81
C CYS A 606 6.61 27.58 -44.14
N PRO A 607 5.72 28.55 -44.52
CA PRO A 607 4.96 29.58 -43.74
C PRO A 607 3.48 29.89 -44.21
N ASP A 608 2.69 30.51 -43.31
CA ASP A 608 1.57 31.51 -43.49
C ASP A 608 0.32 31.25 -44.40
N PRO A 609 -0.75 32.09 -44.39
CA PRO A 609 -1.59 32.62 -43.31
C PRO A 609 -3.12 32.38 -43.54
N CYS A 610 -3.95 32.78 -42.57
CA CYS A 610 -5.43 32.73 -42.58
C CYS A 610 -6.08 33.50 -43.76
N PRO A 611 -7.34 33.18 -44.15
CA PRO A 611 -8.39 34.18 -43.88
C PRO A 611 -9.77 33.62 -43.48
N LEU A 612 -10.45 34.43 -42.66
CA LEU A 612 -11.88 34.43 -42.39
C LEU A 612 -12.71 34.62 -43.67
N SER A 613 -13.85 33.92 -43.77
CA SER A 613 -14.98 34.33 -44.60
C SER A 613 -16.31 34.06 -43.90
N LEU A 614 -17.05 35.15 -43.68
CA LEU A 614 -18.45 35.22 -43.25
C LEU A 614 -19.37 35.24 -44.47
N HIS A 615 -20.36 34.35 -44.51
CA HIS A 615 -21.68 34.44 -45.18
C HIS A 615 -22.50 33.27 -44.59
N GLY A 616 -23.74 33.33 -44.11
CA GLY A 616 -24.85 34.27 -44.28
C GLY A 616 -26.06 33.49 -44.87
N SER A 617 -27.20 33.46 -44.16
CA SER A 617 -28.55 32.95 -44.55
C SER A 617 -28.71 31.42 -44.70
N GLU A 618 -29.82 30.72 -44.37
CA GLU A 618 -31.18 31.09 -43.98
C GLU A 618 -31.92 29.85 -43.37
N TRP A 619 -32.79 30.12 -42.40
CA TRP A 619 -34.00 29.44 -41.90
C TRP A 619 -34.45 28.05 -42.44
N SER A 620 -34.86 27.16 -41.52
CA SER A 620 -36.25 26.64 -41.41
C SER A 620 -36.44 25.71 -40.21
N ILE A 621 -37.45 26.02 -39.40
CA ILE A 621 -38.04 25.22 -38.30
C ILE A 621 -39.26 24.47 -38.88
N PRO A 622 -39.62 23.28 -38.37
CA PRO A 622 -40.97 23.17 -37.79
C PRO A 622 -40.97 22.62 -36.35
N LEU A 623 -41.66 23.37 -35.49
CA LEU A 623 -42.29 22.91 -34.27
C LEU A 623 -43.49 22.04 -34.64
N GLU A 624 -43.79 20.98 -33.88
CA GLU A 624 -44.83 21.05 -32.85
C GLU A 624 -45.22 19.68 -32.26
N GLN A 625 -45.36 19.71 -30.92
CA GLN A 625 -46.35 19.02 -30.09
C GLN A 625 -46.38 17.48 -30.10
N GLY A 626 -46.29 16.77 -28.97
CA GLY A 626 -46.61 17.08 -27.59
C GLY A 626 -47.33 15.87 -26.98
N LYS A 627 -47.26 15.74 -25.64
CA LYS A 627 -47.99 14.83 -24.73
C LYS A 627 -47.24 13.59 -24.21
N GLU A 628 -46.56 13.80 -23.08
CA GLU A 628 -46.73 12.95 -21.88
C GLU A 628 -48.08 13.31 -21.17
N PRO A 629 -48.60 12.62 -20.12
CA PRO A 629 -47.92 11.69 -19.18
C PRO A 629 -48.77 10.46 -18.73
N VAL A 630 -48.17 9.65 -17.84
CA VAL A 630 -48.74 9.14 -16.54
C VAL A 630 -48.51 7.64 -16.28
N LYS A 631 -47.76 7.42 -15.18
CA LYS A 631 -47.73 6.32 -14.18
C LYS A 631 -48.78 5.19 -14.28
N LYS A 632 -48.32 3.96 -14.00
CA LYS A 632 -48.97 3.05 -13.03
C LYS A 632 -48.00 2.03 -12.43
N LEU A 633 -47.86 2.07 -11.10
CA LEU A 633 -47.52 0.96 -10.23
C LEU A 633 -48.69 -0.04 -10.19
N GLY A 634 -48.41 -1.34 -10.06
CA GLY A 634 -49.42 -2.37 -9.81
C GLY A 634 -48.79 -3.75 -9.57
N ASN A 635 -49.10 -4.33 -8.41
CA ASN A 635 -48.57 -5.54 -7.79
C ASN A 635 -48.85 -6.89 -8.49
N ALA A 636 -48.13 -7.89 -7.98
CA ALA A 636 -48.50 -9.29 -7.71
C ALA A 636 -48.34 -10.33 -8.83
N GLY A 637 -47.61 -11.40 -8.47
CA GLY A 637 -47.35 -12.63 -9.23
C GLY A 637 -46.13 -13.33 -8.68
#